data_AF-A0A542UV37-F1
#
_entry.id   AF-A0A542UV37-F1
#
_cell.length_a   1.000
_cell.length_b   1.000
_cell.length_c   1.000
_cell.angle_alpha   90.00
_cell.angle_beta   90.00
_cell.angle_gamma   90.00
#
_symmetry.space_group_name_H-M   'P 1'
#
loop_
_entity.id
_entity.type
_entity.pdbx_description
1 polymer ?
#
loop_
_entity_poly.entity_id
_entity_poly.type
_entity_poly.pdbx_seq_one_letter_code
_entity_poly.pdbx_strand_id
1 'polypeptide(L)'
;MPAQPTPSRGRRRPSWRAGLVALALTAAGLVVPTTAAHAADLPAAGGTYVLRSAASGKCLEVAGGSTASGALLTAASCATGATRQQWRLEAQGTAVRMVNVATGRCVDVPGATSTSGTQLQQWGCAGAQTNQAWTVQASAAASGKVRLTSVGTARCVSVKDGSTASGAPVVQETCSDVARMQWTPTTVVAPPAATVPVTGAADGFATGTTGGAAGATVTVSTLADLKKYAAATEPYVIQVSGTITVAPFGDMISVGSNKTIVGLGTTGTIANGGLRAVNQKNIIIRNLTIRDTRMTDDDPDDKTYDYDGIRLDTVTNAWIDHNRIVRMNDGLVDLRKDTTNVTLSWNEIGEGNKAIGIGWTTNVTARITMHHNWIHDTNQRNPSMDNAQYAHLYNNWLQNITSYGNLSRGGTKMLLENSYFQNVKNPYYPTDSATLVQRGSVVTGSSGRQETRGTAFEASTFYPYTLDKASDLPALLRAKTGPQGSTVGTGQKATVAADGTGTYTTVQAAIDAAPSNSSTRTVITVAPGTYRGVVTVPSTKTNITLRGLGASPADVRIAYGNSAATHGTFNSATAFLDGKGVEVENLTIANDFDETTTADGHQAVALHLKADRAVLRNVRLLGDQDTLLVNETARAYVVDSYVEGTVDFIFGGGVAVLHRTTVNSKRSTGGPITAASTPATRQYGFLFYQSTITGSATNASTLGRPWRPDGQVLFRESTLGGTVRTSQPWTDMSGNTWQKARFAEYKNTGPGAGTGTNRPQLAAADAARYTPQAYLAGSDGWNPVG
;
A
#
# COMPACT_ATOMS: atom_id res chain seq x y z
N MET A 1 -69.92 2.09 37.68
CA MET A 1 -68.64 2.78 37.91
C MET A 1 -68.10 2.30 39.26
N PRO A 2 -67.18 1.32 39.31
CA PRO A 2 -66.87 0.67 40.57
C PRO A 2 -65.58 1.19 41.21
N ALA A 3 -65.63 1.11 42.53
CA ALA A 3 -64.63 1.48 43.51
C ALA A 3 -63.59 0.37 43.75
N GLN A 4 -62.44 0.80 44.30
CA GLN A 4 -61.52 0.07 45.17
C GLN A 4 -62.25 -0.78 46.25
N PRO A 5 -61.68 -1.87 46.83
CA PRO A 5 -60.38 -1.84 47.54
C PRO A 5 -59.50 -3.11 47.57
N THR A 6 -58.26 -2.93 48.09
CA THR A 6 -57.25 -3.88 48.63
C THR A 6 -57.83 -5.10 49.40
N PRO A 7 -57.13 -6.25 49.63
CA PRO A 7 -55.71 -6.33 50.09
C PRO A 7 -54.88 -7.63 49.83
N SER A 8 -53.62 -7.55 50.29
CA SER A 8 -52.81 -8.61 50.95
C SER A 8 -52.13 -9.75 50.14
N ARG A 9 -50.85 -9.93 50.50
CA ARG A 9 -49.95 -11.03 50.15
C ARG A 9 -50.39 -12.34 50.84
N GLY A 10 -50.29 -13.46 50.15
CA GLY A 10 -50.37 -14.79 50.75
C GLY A 10 -49.92 -15.90 49.81
N ARG A 11 -48.68 -16.37 49.99
CA ARG A 11 -48.15 -17.62 49.41
C ARG A 11 -49.05 -18.79 49.84
N ARG A 12 -49.33 -19.74 48.94
CA ARG A 12 -48.93 -21.16 49.03
C ARG A 12 -49.51 -21.99 47.88
N ARG A 13 -48.74 -23.04 47.56
CA ARG A 13 -48.85 -24.03 46.48
C ARG A 13 -50.24 -24.67 46.37
N PRO A 14 -50.51 -25.31 45.22
CA PRO A 14 -51.05 -26.66 45.32
C PRO A 14 -50.35 -27.69 44.43
N SER A 15 -50.29 -28.88 45.00
CA SER A 15 -49.98 -30.17 44.43
C SER A 15 -51.11 -30.71 43.56
N TRP A 16 -50.75 -31.19 42.37
CA TRP A 16 -51.16 -32.42 41.68
C TRP A 16 -52.57 -33.03 41.88
N ARG A 17 -53.30 -33.17 40.76
CA ARG A 17 -54.00 -34.37 40.23
C ARG A 17 -54.46 -34.06 38.79
N ALA A 18 -53.76 -34.52 37.76
CA ALA A 18 -53.90 -35.81 37.07
C ALA A 18 -55.16 -35.88 36.18
N GLY A 19 -54.96 -35.66 34.87
CA GLY A 19 -55.84 -36.04 33.78
C GLY A 19 -54.96 -36.51 32.61
N LEU A 20 -54.99 -37.82 32.34
CA LEU A 20 -54.21 -38.52 31.31
C LEU A 20 -54.75 -38.19 29.90
N VAL A 21 -53.86 -37.73 29.02
CA VAL A 21 -54.01 -37.88 27.56
C VAL A 21 -52.73 -38.58 27.08
N ALA A 22 -52.91 -39.76 26.49
CA ALA A 22 -51.85 -40.56 25.91
C ALA A 22 -51.33 -39.88 24.63
N LEU A 23 -50.05 -39.52 24.62
CA LEU A 23 -49.30 -39.22 23.41
C LEU A 23 -48.21 -40.28 23.25
N ALA A 24 -48.14 -40.88 22.06
CA ALA A 24 -47.16 -41.88 21.69
C ALA A 24 -45.73 -41.34 21.80
N LEU A 25 -44.89 -42.03 22.59
CA LEU A 25 -43.46 -41.78 22.69
C LEU A 25 -42.73 -42.35 21.47
N THR A 26 -42.24 -41.48 20.59
CA THR A 26 -41.05 -41.77 19.78
C THR A 26 -39.82 -41.43 20.63
N ALA A 27 -38.98 -42.43 20.90
CA ALA A 27 -37.72 -42.24 21.60
C ALA A 27 -36.72 -41.52 20.68
N ALA A 28 -36.67 -40.19 20.76
CA ALA A 28 -35.57 -39.40 20.23
C ALA A 28 -34.45 -39.38 21.28
N GLY A 29 -33.35 -40.09 20.99
CA GLY A 29 -32.14 -40.06 21.81
C GLY A 29 -31.63 -38.63 21.98
N LEU A 30 -31.33 -38.27 23.22
CA LEU A 30 -30.73 -36.99 23.58
C LEU A 30 -29.30 -36.95 23.02
N VAL A 31 -29.13 -36.46 21.79
CA VAL A 31 -27.82 -36.13 21.24
C VAL A 31 -27.38 -34.84 21.92
N VAL A 32 -26.50 -34.95 22.91
CA VAL A 32 -25.71 -33.81 23.37
C VAL A 32 -24.86 -33.37 22.17
N PRO A 33 -25.02 -32.15 21.64
CA PRO A 33 -24.15 -31.68 20.59
C PRO A 33 -22.77 -31.50 21.22
N THR A 34 -21.87 -32.44 20.96
CA THR A 34 -20.44 -32.15 21.05
C THR A 34 -20.19 -31.06 20.03
N THR A 35 -19.84 -29.86 20.49
CA THR A 35 -19.27 -28.85 19.60
C THR A 35 -18.04 -29.51 18.98
N ALA A 36 -18.12 -29.83 17.68
CA ALA A 36 -16.95 -30.23 16.93
C ALA A 36 -15.87 -29.20 17.21
N ALA A 37 -14.72 -29.64 17.73
CA ALA A 37 -13.56 -28.79 17.87
C ALA A 37 -13.34 -28.09 16.51
N HIS A 38 -13.28 -26.76 16.51
CA HIS A 38 -12.98 -25.99 15.30
C HIS A 38 -11.81 -26.67 14.57
N ALA A 39 -12.08 -27.23 13.40
CA ALA A 39 -11.02 -27.68 12.51
C ALA A 39 -10.16 -26.44 12.24
N ALA A 40 -8.88 -26.48 12.60
CA ALA A 40 -7.98 -25.39 12.30
C ALA A 40 -7.97 -25.19 10.77
N ASP A 41 -8.22 -23.97 10.30
CA ASP A 41 -8.15 -23.65 8.89
C ASP A 41 -6.74 -23.98 8.38
N LEU A 42 -6.65 -24.93 7.43
CA LEU A 42 -5.40 -25.24 6.77
C LEU A 42 -4.90 -24.00 6.03
N PRO A 43 -3.57 -23.80 5.93
CA PRO A 43 -3.04 -22.69 5.14
C PRO A 43 -3.53 -22.82 3.69
N ALA A 44 -4.27 -21.82 3.23
CA ALA A 44 -4.83 -21.77 1.90
C ALA A 44 -3.73 -21.77 0.83
N ALA A 45 -3.93 -22.55 -0.24
CA ALA A 45 -3.14 -22.43 -1.46
C ALA A 45 -3.30 -21.00 -2.03
N GLY A 46 -2.22 -20.46 -2.59
CA GLY A 46 -2.07 -19.06 -2.99
C GLY A 46 -1.50 -18.15 -1.91
N GLY A 47 -1.55 -18.54 -0.63
CA GLY A 47 -0.99 -17.76 0.47
C GLY A 47 0.54 -17.87 0.59
N THR A 48 1.15 -16.86 1.20
CA THR A 48 2.56 -16.88 1.61
C THR A 48 2.64 -17.03 3.13
N TYR A 49 3.49 -17.93 3.61
CA TYR A 49 3.56 -18.28 5.03
C TYR A 49 4.99 -18.34 5.53
N VAL A 50 5.16 -18.00 6.79
CA VAL A 50 6.31 -18.41 7.59
C VAL A 50 5.92 -19.68 8.34
N LEU A 51 6.68 -20.76 8.17
CA LEU A 51 6.42 -22.04 8.82
C LEU A 51 7.31 -22.16 10.06
N ARG A 52 6.72 -22.07 11.26
CA ARG A 52 7.44 -22.14 12.53
C ARG A 52 7.38 -23.55 13.12
N SER A 53 8.53 -24.16 13.40
CA SER A 53 8.63 -25.44 14.07
C SER A 53 7.95 -25.37 15.44
N ALA A 54 7.09 -26.34 15.73
CA ALA A 54 6.44 -26.46 17.03
C ALA A 54 7.37 -26.88 18.16
N ALA A 55 8.53 -27.49 17.86
CA ALA A 55 9.53 -27.88 18.84
C ALA A 55 10.36 -26.69 19.36
N SER A 56 10.64 -25.70 18.50
CA SER A 56 11.62 -24.64 18.80
C SER A 56 11.13 -23.21 18.54
N GLY A 57 10.00 -23.04 17.85
CA GLY A 57 9.52 -21.74 17.38
C GLY A 57 10.30 -21.15 16.21
N LYS A 58 11.32 -21.86 15.71
CA LYS A 58 12.21 -21.44 14.61
C LYS A 58 11.57 -21.65 13.25
N CYS A 59 11.99 -20.85 12.28
CA CYS A 59 11.40 -20.78 10.95
C CYS A 59 12.09 -21.73 9.99
N LEU A 60 11.31 -22.38 9.13
CA LEU A 60 11.83 -23.08 7.95
C LEU A 60 12.55 -22.08 7.05
N GLU A 61 13.82 -22.34 6.76
CA GLU A 61 14.73 -21.45 6.07
C GLU A 61 15.57 -22.20 5.03
N VAL A 62 15.86 -21.55 3.90
CA VAL A 62 16.97 -21.94 3.01
C VAL A 62 18.28 -21.51 3.67
N ALA A 63 19.15 -22.46 4.01
CA ALA A 63 20.37 -22.20 4.78
C ALA A 63 21.21 -21.07 4.15
N GLY A 64 21.52 -20.05 4.95
CA GLY A 64 22.33 -18.89 4.53
C GLY A 64 21.70 -18.04 3.44
N GLY A 65 20.42 -18.24 3.08
CA GLY A 65 19.76 -17.54 1.98
C GLY A 65 20.33 -17.89 0.59
N SER A 66 21.01 -19.04 0.47
CA SER A 66 21.59 -19.48 -0.80
C SER A 66 20.55 -19.52 -1.93
N THR A 67 20.94 -19.09 -3.13
CA THR A 67 20.10 -19.14 -4.33
C THR A 67 20.31 -20.41 -5.16
N ALA A 68 21.24 -21.28 -4.75
CA ALA A 68 21.59 -22.48 -5.50
C ALA A 68 20.52 -23.58 -5.38
N SER A 69 20.30 -24.33 -6.47
CA SER A 69 19.63 -25.63 -6.40
C SER A 69 20.50 -26.60 -5.59
N GLY A 70 19.88 -27.35 -4.69
CA GLY A 70 20.58 -28.22 -3.75
C GLY A 70 20.93 -27.55 -2.41
N ALA A 71 20.61 -26.26 -2.23
CA ALA A 71 20.78 -25.63 -0.93
C ALA A 71 19.85 -26.27 0.10
N LEU A 72 20.43 -26.68 1.23
CA LEU A 72 19.75 -27.43 2.27
C LEU A 72 18.79 -26.55 3.08
N LEU A 73 17.69 -27.16 3.53
CA LEU A 73 16.74 -26.51 4.41
C LEU A 73 17.11 -26.72 5.88
N THR A 74 16.91 -25.66 6.67
CA THR A 74 17.20 -25.64 8.10
C THR A 74 16.07 -24.94 8.88
N ALA A 75 16.02 -25.18 10.19
CA ALA A 75 15.22 -24.40 11.12
C ALA A 75 16.10 -23.35 11.79
N ALA A 76 15.81 -22.08 11.58
CA ALA A 76 16.62 -20.96 12.04
C ALA A 76 15.79 -19.89 12.77
N SER A 77 16.45 -19.03 13.54
CA SER A 77 15.76 -17.93 14.22
C SER A 77 14.96 -17.09 13.23
N CYS A 78 13.67 -16.92 13.52
CA CYS A 78 12.76 -16.19 12.66
C CYS A 78 13.17 -14.71 12.56
N ALA A 79 13.26 -14.19 11.35
CA ALA A 79 13.59 -12.80 11.06
C ALA A 79 12.43 -12.12 10.34
N THR A 80 11.99 -10.97 10.85
CA THR A 80 10.91 -10.17 10.26
C THR A 80 11.25 -9.78 8.83
N GLY A 81 10.35 -10.04 7.88
CA GLY A 81 10.54 -9.67 6.47
C GLY A 81 11.56 -10.53 5.69
N ALA A 82 12.19 -11.54 6.32
CA ALA A 82 13.20 -12.36 5.64
C ALA A 82 12.56 -13.28 4.59
N THR A 83 12.63 -12.89 3.31
CA THR A 83 12.04 -13.63 2.18
C THR A 83 12.56 -15.07 2.05
N ARG A 84 13.78 -15.35 2.52
CA ARG A 84 14.34 -16.72 2.58
C ARG A 84 13.63 -17.67 3.57
N GLN A 85 12.81 -17.12 4.47
CA GLN A 85 11.99 -17.85 5.45
C GLN A 85 10.50 -17.87 5.09
N GLN A 86 10.13 -17.31 3.93
CA GLN A 86 8.76 -17.20 3.48
C GLN A 86 8.51 -18.19 2.34
N TRP A 87 7.38 -18.87 2.40
CA TRP A 87 7.01 -19.97 1.52
C TRP A 87 5.63 -19.72 0.94
N ARG A 88 5.55 -19.55 -0.38
CA ARG A 88 4.28 -19.51 -1.12
C ARG A 88 3.79 -20.93 -1.33
N LEU A 89 2.59 -21.23 -0.87
CA LEU A 89 1.94 -22.52 -1.11
C LEU A 89 1.19 -22.42 -2.44
N GLU A 90 1.66 -23.07 -3.48
CA GLU A 90 0.98 -23.06 -4.78
C GLU A 90 0.28 -24.39 -5.02
N ALA A 91 -0.96 -24.35 -5.52
CA ALA A 91 -1.75 -25.56 -5.72
C ALA A 91 -1.11 -26.50 -6.75
N GLN A 92 -1.11 -27.79 -6.44
CA GLN A 92 -0.70 -28.88 -7.33
C GLN A 92 -1.66 -30.06 -7.14
N GLY A 93 -2.82 -29.99 -7.80
CA GLY A 93 -3.93 -30.92 -7.57
C GLY A 93 -4.49 -30.76 -6.16
N THR A 94 -4.58 -31.85 -5.40
CA THR A 94 -4.99 -31.85 -3.98
C THR A 94 -3.82 -31.55 -3.02
N ALA A 95 -2.60 -31.44 -3.54
CA ALA A 95 -1.39 -31.09 -2.79
C ALA A 95 -0.97 -29.64 -3.06
N VAL A 96 0.09 -29.19 -2.38
CA VAL A 96 0.74 -27.91 -2.65
C VAL A 96 2.22 -28.12 -2.96
N ARG A 97 2.78 -27.24 -3.78
CA ARG A 97 4.23 -27.00 -3.82
C ARG A 97 4.57 -25.84 -2.89
N MET A 98 5.67 -25.93 -2.17
CA MET A 98 6.16 -24.88 -1.27
C MET A 98 7.30 -24.13 -1.95
N VAL A 99 7.05 -22.91 -2.42
CA VAL A 99 8.00 -22.10 -3.18
C VAL A 99 8.62 -21.05 -2.27
N ASN A 100 9.95 -21.04 -2.17
CA ASN A 100 10.64 -20.01 -1.41
C ASN A 100 10.49 -18.63 -2.08
N VAL A 101 10.11 -17.62 -1.31
CA VAL A 101 9.86 -16.26 -1.83
C VAL A 101 11.15 -15.60 -2.34
N ALA A 102 12.31 -15.85 -1.71
CA ALA A 102 13.57 -15.25 -2.15
C ALA A 102 14.11 -15.85 -3.45
N THR A 103 13.94 -17.15 -3.65
CA THR A 103 14.65 -17.88 -4.73
C THR A 103 13.73 -18.40 -5.84
N GLY A 104 12.41 -18.41 -5.63
CA GLY A 104 11.45 -19.00 -6.56
C GLY A 104 11.56 -20.52 -6.70
N ARG A 105 12.33 -21.19 -5.83
CA ARG A 105 12.58 -22.64 -5.87
C ARG A 105 11.70 -23.40 -4.88
N CYS A 106 11.46 -24.67 -5.18
CA CYS A 106 10.55 -25.52 -4.44
C CYS A 106 11.27 -26.32 -3.37
N VAL A 107 10.62 -26.56 -2.22
CA VAL A 107 11.04 -27.58 -1.27
C VAL A 107 11.01 -28.94 -1.96
N ASP A 108 12.15 -29.64 -1.90
CA ASP A 108 12.44 -30.84 -2.69
C ASP A 108 13.02 -31.94 -1.80
N VAL A 109 12.59 -33.17 -2.05
CA VAL A 109 13.25 -34.37 -1.54
C VAL A 109 14.39 -34.77 -2.49
N PRO A 110 15.67 -34.68 -2.08
CA PRO A 110 16.81 -34.97 -2.95
C PRO A 110 16.71 -36.38 -3.58
N GLY A 111 16.76 -36.44 -4.91
CA GLY A 111 16.71 -37.70 -5.66
C GLY A 111 15.42 -38.49 -5.47
N ALA A 112 14.34 -37.87 -4.97
CA ALA A 112 13.07 -38.53 -4.63
C ALA A 112 13.23 -39.75 -3.69
N THR A 113 14.30 -39.79 -2.89
CA THR A 113 14.60 -40.94 -2.03
C THR A 113 13.54 -41.11 -0.94
N SER A 114 13.21 -42.35 -0.60
CA SER A 114 12.37 -42.70 0.55
C SER A 114 13.20 -42.90 1.83
N THR A 115 14.48 -42.49 1.87
CA THR A 115 15.31 -42.68 3.06
C THR A 115 14.91 -41.72 4.18
N SER A 116 14.53 -42.27 5.34
CA SER A 116 14.21 -41.46 6.54
C SER A 116 15.46 -40.73 7.06
N GLY A 117 15.29 -39.48 7.48
CA GLY A 117 16.38 -38.61 7.91
C GLY A 117 17.08 -37.85 6.78
N THR A 118 16.67 -38.05 5.52
CA THR A 118 17.20 -37.26 4.38
C THR A 118 16.87 -35.78 4.58
N GLN A 119 17.90 -34.92 4.57
CA GLN A 119 17.72 -33.48 4.65
C GLN A 119 17.08 -32.95 3.37
N LEU A 120 16.06 -32.12 3.52
CA LEU A 120 15.37 -31.49 2.41
C LEU A 120 16.22 -30.37 1.83
N GLN A 121 16.03 -30.10 0.55
CA GLN A 121 16.71 -29.04 -0.18
C GLN A 121 15.70 -28.13 -0.87
N GLN A 122 16.17 -27.02 -1.42
CA GLN A 122 15.45 -26.34 -2.50
C GLN A 122 15.94 -26.82 -3.86
N TRP A 123 15.04 -26.91 -4.83
CA TRP A 123 15.38 -27.22 -6.22
C TRP A 123 14.48 -26.44 -7.18
N GLY A 124 14.87 -26.38 -8.47
CA GLY A 124 14.01 -25.81 -9.50
C GLY A 124 12.63 -26.45 -9.47
N CYS A 125 11.58 -25.63 -9.44
CA CYS A 125 10.20 -26.10 -9.43
C CYS A 125 9.86 -26.79 -10.77
N ALA A 126 9.44 -28.04 -10.73
CA ALA A 126 9.03 -28.79 -11.91
C ALA A 126 7.54 -29.18 -11.84
N GLY A 127 6.86 -29.18 -12.99
CA GLY A 127 5.47 -29.62 -13.08
C GLY A 127 5.32 -31.13 -12.81
N ALA A 128 4.30 -31.51 -12.05
CA ALA A 128 3.91 -32.91 -11.77
C ALA A 128 4.91 -33.79 -11.00
N GLN A 129 5.98 -33.23 -10.41
CA GLN A 129 6.90 -34.01 -9.56
C GLN A 129 6.34 -34.23 -8.15
N THR A 130 6.28 -35.50 -7.71
CA THR A 130 5.73 -35.89 -6.41
C THR A 130 6.71 -35.66 -5.25
N ASN A 131 8.02 -35.60 -5.51
CA ASN A 131 9.08 -35.23 -4.56
C ASN A 131 9.11 -33.72 -4.21
N GLN A 132 8.32 -32.89 -4.92
CA GLN A 132 8.14 -31.46 -4.65
C GLN A 132 6.70 -31.11 -4.24
N ALA A 133 5.83 -32.11 -4.14
CA ALA A 133 4.43 -31.97 -3.77
C ALA A 133 4.20 -32.40 -2.32
N TRP A 134 3.42 -31.62 -1.59
CA TRP A 134 3.21 -31.75 -0.15
C TRP A 134 1.72 -31.71 0.18
N THR A 135 1.23 -32.71 0.89
CA THR A 135 -0.11 -32.69 1.50
C THR A 135 -0.03 -31.95 2.82
N VAL A 136 -0.88 -30.95 3.01
CA VAL A 136 -0.99 -30.22 4.27
C VAL A 136 -2.12 -30.85 5.10
N GLN A 137 -1.80 -31.32 6.29
CA GLN A 137 -2.77 -31.98 7.18
C GLN A 137 -2.79 -31.28 8.53
N ALA A 138 -3.98 -31.06 9.09
CA ALA A 138 -4.09 -30.53 10.44
C ALA A 138 -3.48 -31.53 11.43
N SER A 139 -2.76 -31.01 12.42
CA SER A 139 -2.28 -31.81 13.55
C SER A 139 -3.46 -32.13 14.47
N ALA A 140 -3.68 -33.41 14.73
CA ALA A 140 -4.67 -33.90 15.69
C ALA A 140 -4.19 -33.72 17.14
N ALA A 141 -2.88 -33.72 17.36
CA ALA A 141 -2.27 -33.59 18.69
C ALA A 141 -2.13 -32.13 19.18
N ALA A 142 -2.28 -31.15 18.29
CA ALA A 142 -2.11 -29.73 18.61
C ALA A 142 -2.86 -28.82 17.63
N SER A 143 -3.77 -28.00 18.18
CA SER A 143 -4.56 -27.02 17.42
C SER A 143 -3.70 -25.91 16.82
N GLY A 144 -4.07 -25.42 15.64
CA GLY A 144 -3.35 -24.36 14.92
C GLY A 144 -2.01 -24.78 14.31
N LYS A 145 -1.76 -26.09 14.22
CA LYS A 145 -0.53 -26.66 13.66
C LYS A 145 -0.86 -27.60 12.51
N VAL A 146 0.11 -27.77 11.61
CA VAL A 146 0.00 -28.66 10.45
C VAL A 146 1.18 -29.61 10.37
N ARG A 147 0.96 -30.74 9.71
CA ARG A 147 2.00 -31.65 9.21
C ARG A 147 2.05 -31.51 7.69
N LEU A 148 3.27 -31.55 7.16
CA LEU A 148 3.55 -31.46 5.74
C LEU A 148 4.07 -32.81 5.30
N THR A 149 3.28 -33.54 4.50
CA THR A 149 3.58 -34.91 4.09
C THR A 149 3.95 -34.92 2.61
N SER A 150 5.13 -35.44 2.26
CA SER A 150 5.54 -35.60 0.86
C SER A 150 4.57 -36.54 0.15
N VAL A 151 4.07 -36.13 -1.01
CA VAL A 151 3.21 -36.96 -1.86
C VAL A 151 4.00 -38.15 -2.42
N GLY A 152 5.29 -37.96 -2.75
CA GLY A 152 6.12 -39.01 -3.34
C GLY A 152 6.60 -40.08 -2.36
N THR A 153 6.87 -39.72 -1.11
CA THR A 153 7.51 -40.63 -0.14
C THR A 153 6.65 -40.97 1.08
N ALA A 154 5.48 -40.35 1.22
CA ALA A 154 4.58 -40.45 2.38
C ALA A 154 5.25 -40.11 3.73
N ARG A 155 6.32 -39.31 3.72
CA ARG A 155 7.06 -38.88 4.91
C ARG A 155 6.83 -37.41 5.26
N CYS A 156 7.01 -37.08 6.53
CA CYS A 156 6.71 -35.77 7.07
C CYS A 156 7.96 -34.89 7.14
N VAL A 157 7.78 -33.59 6.84
CA VAL A 157 8.79 -32.55 7.08
C VAL A 157 9.01 -32.39 8.58
N SER A 158 10.26 -32.57 9.02
CA SER A 158 10.63 -32.59 10.43
C SER A 158 11.91 -31.81 10.71
N VAL A 159 12.02 -31.24 11.90
CA VAL A 159 13.31 -30.78 12.45
C VAL A 159 14.02 -31.99 13.04
N LYS A 160 15.21 -32.30 12.50
CA LYS A 160 15.99 -33.49 12.89
C LYS A 160 16.17 -33.56 14.40
N ASP A 161 15.79 -34.71 14.98
CA ASP A 161 15.84 -35.04 16.41
C ASP A 161 15.09 -34.05 17.32
N GLY A 162 14.23 -33.19 16.77
CA GLY A 162 13.55 -32.13 17.52
C GLY A 162 14.47 -31.02 18.01
N SER A 163 15.64 -30.85 17.39
CA SER A 163 16.64 -29.86 17.80
C SER A 163 16.07 -28.45 17.91
N THR A 164 16.44 -27.75 18.98
CA THR A 164 16.10 -26.34 19.22
C THR A 164 17.21 -25.39 18.81
N ALA A 165 18.33 -25.88 18.26
CA ALA A 165 19.45 -25.07 17.77
C ALA A 165 19.09 -24.31 16.47
N SER A 166 19.78 -23.19 16.19
CA SER A 166 19.57 -22.44 14.94
C SER A 166 20.41 -23.10 13.84
N GLY A 167 19.85 -23.26 12.65
CA GLY A 167 20.49 -24.05 11.59
C GLY A 167 20.26 -25.55 11.73
N ALA A 168 19.34 -25.99 12.59
CA ALA A 168 19.02 -27.41 12.74
C ALA A 168 18.51 -27.99 11.39
N PRO A 169 19.00 -29.17 10.95
CA PRO A 169 18.57 -29.76 9.68
C PRO A 169 17.06 -30.01 9.62
N VAL A 170 16.44 -29.64 8.51
CA VAL A 170 15.05 -30.02 8.20
C VAL A 170 15.07 -31.23 7.27
N VAL A 171 14.49 -32.33 7.74
CA VAL A 171 14.55 -33.65 7.10
C VAL A 171 13.15 -34.17 6.76
N GLN A 172 13.07 -35.23 5.96
CA GLN A 172 11.88 -36.08 5.92
C GLN A 172 12.05 -37.32 6.82
N GLU A 173 11.01 -37.70 7.55
CA GLU A 173 11.00 -38.94 8.34
C GLU A 173 9.59 -39.55 8.43
N THR A 174 9.49 -40.79 8.92
CA THR A 174 8.21 -41.48 9.13
C THR A 174 7.25 -40.60 9.94
N CYS A 175 6.07 -40.34 9.38
CA CYS A 175 5.10 -39.42 9.96
C CYS A 175 4.63 -39.86 11.35
N SER A 176 4.68 -38.93 12.29
CA SER A 176 4.03 -38.99 13.61
C SER A 176 3.49 -37.60 13.95
N ASP A 177 2.55 -37.51 14.88
CA ASP A 177 1.94 -36.22 15.25
C ASP A 177 2.57 -35.62 16.50
N VAL A 178 3.82 -35.18 16.36
CA VAL A 178 4.67 -34.71 17.46
C VAL A 178 5.35 -33.38 17.11
N ALA A 179 5.78 -32.64 18.13
CA ALA A 179 6.26 -31.25 17.99
C ALA A 179 7.38 -31.05 16.93
N ARG A 180 8.27 -32.03 16.71
CA ARG A 180 9.35 -31.87 15.71
C ARG A 180 8.87 -31.94 14.25
N MET A 181 7.69 -32.54 13.99
CA MET A 181 7.07 -32.67 12.67
C MET A 181 5.88 -31.71 12.47
N GLN A 182 5.58 -30.89 13.47
CA GLN A 182 4.48 -29.94 13.47
C GLN A 182 4.99 -28.54 13.15
N TRP A 183 4.23 -27.83 12.32
CA TRP A 183 4.54 -26.47 11.88
C TRP A 183 3.35 -25.57 12.16
N THR A 184 3.61 -24.37 12.68
CA THR A 184 2.62 -23.31 12.80
C THR A 184 2.75 -22.40 11.58
N PRO A 185 1.81 -22.47 10.62
CA PRO A 185 1.80 -21.54 9.49
C PRO A 185 1.36 -20.17 10.00
N THR A 186 2.21 -19.16 9.84
CA THR A 186 1.86 -17.76 10.06
C THR A 186 1.74 -17.10 8.70
N THR A 187 0.56 -16.63 8.34
CA THR A 187 0.36 -15.87 7.10
C THR A 187 1.31 -14.68 7.08
N VAL A 188 2.12 -14.59 6.04
CA VAL A 188 2.80 -13.35 5.68
C VAL A 188 1.71 -12.48 5.09
N VAL A 189 1.08 -11.68 5.95
CA VAL A 189 0.29 -10.54 5.47
C VAL A 189 1.32 -9.65 4.78
N ALA A 190 1.29 -9.60 3.45
CA ALA A 190 1.97 -8.53 2.74
C ALA A 190 1.59 -7.24 3.46
N PRO A 191 2.52 -6.30 3.72
CA PRO A 191 2.11 -4.96 4.14
C PRO A 191 0.94 -4.57 3.24
N PRO A 192 -0.18 -4.01 3.74
CA PRO A 192 -1.16 -3.44 2.84
C PRO A 192 -0.36 -2.53 1.91
N ALA A 193 -0.25 -2.95 0.65
CA ALA A 193 0.53 -2.22 -0.34
C ALA A 193 -0.05 -0.82 -0.28
N ALA A 194 0.83 0.18 -0.10
CA ALA A 194 0.41 1.57 -0.13
C ALA A 194 -0.51 1.72 -1.35
N THR A 195 -1.79 1.94 -1.11
CA THR A 195 -2.74 2.14 -2.20
C THR A 195 -2.27 3.41 -2.86
N VAL A 196 -1.67 3.29 -4.04
CA VAL A 196 -1.38 4.44 -4.90
C VAL A 196 -2.74 4.98 -5.31
N PRO A 197 -3.20 6.14 -4.80
CA PRO A 197 -4.38 6.73 -5.36
C PRO A 197 -4.03 7.08 -6.82
N VAL A 198 -4.86 6.66 -7.77
CA VAL A 198 -4.72 7.08 -9.17
C VAL A 198 -5.12 8.56 -9.21
N THR A 199 -4.20 9.44 -8.86
CA THR A 199 -4.46 10.88 -8.80
C THR A 199 -3.98 11.55 -10.08
N GLY A 200 -4.89 12.22 -10.78
CA GLY A 200 -4.67 12.88 -12.06
C GLY A 200 -5.91 12.73 -12.93
N ALA A 201 -6.37 13.83 -13.53
CA ALA A 201 -7.44 13.80 -14.52
C ALA A 201 -6.81 13.70 -15.90
N ALA A 202 -7.38 12.87 -16.77
CA ALA A 202 -7.04 12.90 -18.18
C ALA A 202 -7.30 14.31 -18.73
N ASP A 203 -6.39 14.80 -19.56
CA ASP A 203 -6.46 16.06 -20.27
C ASP A 203 -6.57 15.80 -21.78
N GLY A 204 -6.47 16.85 -22.59
CA GLY A 204 -6.61 16.74 -24.04
C GLY A 204 -7.98 16.17 -24.45
N PHE A 205 -7.97 15.38 -25.53
CA PHE A 205 -9.18 14.71 -26.00
C PHE A 205 -9.66 13.56 -25.10
N ALA A 206 -8.83 13.07 -24.17
CA ALA A 206 -9.26 12.09 -23.16
C ALA A 206 -9.90 12.72 -21.92
N THR A 207 -10.06 14.05 -21.87
CA THR A 207 -10.73 14.74 -20.75
C THR A 207 -12.06 14.07 -20.39
N GLY A 208 -12.23 13.76 -19.10
CA GLY A 208 -13.41 13.04 -18.58
C GLY A 208 -13.26 11.52 -18.53
N THR A 209 -12.13 10.94 -18.98
CA THR A 209 -11.81 9.52 -18.76
C THR A 209 -11.58 9.27 -17.27
N THR A 210 -12.39 8.39 -16.66
CA THR A 210 -12.33 8.04 -15.23
C THR A 210 -11.74 6.66 -14.98
N GLY A 211 -11.62 5.83 -16.01
CA GLY A 211 -11.11 4.47 -15.90
C GLY A 211 -11.93 3.62 -14.92
N GLY A 212 -11.24 2.99 -13.98
CA GLY A 212 -11.83 2.13 -12.96
C GLY A 212 -12.28 2.82 -11.67
N ALA A 213 -12.29 4.16 -11.61
CA ALA A 213 -12.51 4.91 -10.38
C ALA A 213 -13.84 4.63 -9.66
N ALA A 214 -14.85 4.15 -10.39
CA ALA A 214 -16.15 3.75 -9.82
C ALA A 214 -16.13 2.37 -9.12
N GLY A 215 -15.00 1.66 -9.14
CA GLY A 215 -14.88 0.29 -8.68
C GLY A 215 -13.82 0.08 -7.60
N ALA A 216 -13.60 -1.18 -7.25
CA ALA A 216 -12.65 -1.54 -6.22
C ALA A 216 -11.20 -1.32 -6.70
N THR A 217 -10.33 -0.96 -5.76
CA THR A 217 -8.89 -0.98 -5.97
C THR A 217 -8.34 -2.33 -5.56
N VAL A 218 -7.59 -2.97 -6.45
CA VAL A 218 -6.95 -4.27 -6.23
C VAL A 218 -5.46 -4.16 -6.54
N THR A 219 -4.63 -4.79 -5.72
CA THR A 219 -3.19 -4.90 -5.98
C THR A 219 -2.87 -6.29 -6.52
N VAL A 220 -2.20 -6.36 -7.66
CA VAL A 220 -1.83 -7.60 -8.34
C VAL A 220 -0.31 -7.74 -8.39
N SER A 221 0.15 -8.98 -8.23
CA SER A 221 1.56 -9.38 -8.39
C SER A 221 1.71 -10.63 -9.26
N THR A 222 0.59 -11.19 -9.75
CA THR A 222 0.57 -12.41 -10.56
C THR A 222 -0.16 -12.15 -11.89
N LEU A 223 0.22 -12.92 -12.92
CA LEU A 223 -0.43 -12.86 -14.22
C LEU A 223 -1.91 -13.28 -14.14
N ALA A 224 -2.23 -14.26 -13.29
CA ALA A 224 -3.58 -14.74 -13.13
C ALA A 224 -4.51 -13.65 -12.58
N ASP A 225 -4.07 -12.92 -11.56
CA ASP A 225 -4.86 -11.82 -10.98
C ASP A 225 -4.99 -10.66 -11.96
N LEU A 226 -3.90 -10.29 -12.65
CA LEU A 226 -3.95 -9.25 -13.66
C LEU A 226 -4.96 -9.60 -14.77
N LYS A 227 -4.91 -10.81 -15.33
CA LYS A 227 -5.88 -11.29 -16.34
C LYS A 227 -7.31 -11.28 -15.80
N LYS A 228 -7.52 -11.77 -14.57
CA LYS A 228 -8.83 -11.83 -13.92
C LYS A 228 -9.46 -10.43 -13.80
N TYR A 229 -8.74 -9.47 -13.22
CA TYR A 229 -9.30 -8.15 -12.97
C TYR A 229 -9.36 -7.27 -14.22
N ALA A 230 -8.39 -7.40 -15.14
CA ALA A 230 -8.38 -6.63 -16.39
C ALA A 230 -9.56 -7.00 -17.29
N ALA A 231 -9.95 -8.28 -17.34
CA ALA A 231 -11.06 -8.77 -18.15
C ALA A 231 -12.45 -8.67 -17.47
N ALA A 232 -12.51 -8.30 -16.19
CA ALA A 232 -13.76 -8.24 -15.44
C ALA A 232 -14.74 -7.20 -16.02
N THR A 233 -16.04 -7.41 -15.84
CA THR A 233 -17.08 -6.47 -16.29
C THR A 233 -17.20 -5.26 -15.36
N GLU A 234 -16.93 -5.47 -14.08
CA GLU A 234 -16.96 -4.46 -13.02
C GLU A 234 -15.80 -3.47 -13.18
N PRO A 235 -15.98 -2.20 -12.80
CA PRO A 235 -14.87 -1.25 -12.79
C PRO A 235 -13.79 -1.70 -11.79
N TYR A 236 -12.52 -1.53 -12.15
CA TYR A 236 -11.40 -1.80 -11.26
C TYR A 236 -10.25 -0.83 -11.46
N VAL A 237 -9.67 -0.39 -10.34
CA VAL A 237 -8.31 0.15 -10.28
C VAL A 237 -7.36 -0.99 -9.95
N ILE A 238 -6.49 -1.36 -10.88
CA ILE A 238 -5.61 -2.52 -10.83
C ILE A 238 -4.17 -2.01 -10.66
N GLN A 239 -3.63 -2.16 -9.46
CA GLN A 239 -2.28 -1.74 -9.10
C GLN A 239 -1.29 -2.89 -9.30
N VAL A 240 -0.35 -2.74 -10.23
CA VAL A 240 0.70 -3.73 -10.49
C VAL A 240 1.88 -3.45 -9.55
N SER A 241 2.10 -4.36 -8.58
CA SER A 241 3.05 -4.16 -7.46
C SER A 241 4.48 -4.64 -7.70
N GLY A 242 4.77 -5.13 -8.90
CA GLY A 242 6.10 -5.61 -9.28
C GLY A 242 6.10 -6.13 -10.71
N THR A 243 7.09 -6.95 -11.05
CA THR A 243 7.16 -7.57 -12.39
C THR A 243 6.22 -8.75 -12.51
N ILE A 244 5.29 -8.65 -13.47
CA ILE A 244 4.46 -9.75 -13.95
C ILE A 244 5.01 -10.19 -15.30
N THR A 245 5.57 -11.39 -15.35
CA THR A 245 5.99 -12.03 -16.60
C THR A 245 4.78 -12.67 -17.27
N VAL A 246 4.50 -12.27 -18.51
CA VAL A 246 3.40 -12.80 -19.30
C VAL A 246 3.80 -14.17 -19.89
N ALA A 247 2.85 -15.10 -19.80
CA ALA A 247 2.93 -16.44 -20.36
C ALA A 247 1.57 -16.80 -21.02
N PRO A 248 1.57 -17.38 -22.24
CA PRO A 248 2.75 -17.61 -23.09
C PRO A 248 3.45 -16.30 -23.51
N PHE A 249 4.72 -16.38 -23.90
CA PHE A 249 5.51 -15.22 -24.33
C PHE A 249 4.80 -14.51 -25.50
N GLY A 250 4.77 -13.19 -25.46
CA GLY A 250 4.11 -12.35 -26.46
C GLY A 250 2.59 -12.26 -26.33
N ASP A 251 1.98 -12.94 -25.35
CA ASP A 251 0.53 -12.88 -25.16
C ASP A 251 0.05 -11.46 -24.80
N MET A 252 -1.18 -11.15 -25.23
CA MET A 252 -1.82 -9.85 -25.04
C MET A 252 -2.95 -9.97 -24.03
N ILE A 253 -2.79 -9.33 -22.87
CA ILE A 253 -3.78 -9.35 -21.80
C ILE A 253 -5.00 -8.51 -22.21
N SER A 254 -6.16 -9.14 -22.28
CA SER A 254 -7.44 -8.48 -22.56
C SER A 254 -7.83 -7.51 -21.44
N VAL A 255 -8.12 -6.27 -21.80
CA VAL A 255 -8.59 -5.20 -20.90
C VAL A 255 -10.03 -4.83 -21.30
N GLY A 256 -10.95 -4.94 -20.35
CA GLY A 256 -12.35 -4.54 -20.52
C GLY A 256 -12.58 -3.04 -20.30
N SER A 257 -13.84 -2.61 -20.42
CA SER A 257 -14.23 -1.22 -20.16
C SER A 257 -14.10 -0.84 -18.69
N ASN A 258 -13.95 0.46 -18.41
CA ASN A 258 -13.87 1.02 -17.05
C ASN A 258 -12.72 0.41 -16.24
N LYS A 259 -11.51 0.43 -16.79
CA LYS A 259 -10.31 -0.11 -16.14
C LYS A 259 -9.29 0.98 -15.96
N THR A 260 -8.67 1.00 -14.78
CA THR A 260 -7.40 1.67 -14.59
C THR A 260 -6.37 0.60 -14.30
N ILE A 261 -5.33 0.47 -15.11
CA ILE A 261 -4.17 -0.37 -14.81
C ILE A 261 -3.00 0.56 -14.51
N VAL A 262 -2.47 0.49 -13.30
CA VAL A 262 -1.48 1.44 -12.80
C VAL A 262 -0.30 0.72 -12.15
N GLY A 263 0.94 1.12 -12.44
CA GLY A 263 2.10 0.61 -11.71
C GLY A 263 2.22 1.23 -10.31
N LEU A 264 2.55 0.41 -9.32
CA LEU A 264 2.81 0.87 -7.96
C LEU A 264 4.27 1.35 -7.85
N GLY A 265 4.47 2.63 -7.56
CA GLY A 265 5.80 3.25 -7.63
C GLY A 265 6.43 3.10 -9.02
N THR A 266 7.74 2.90 -9.09
CA THR A 266 8.45 2.62 -10.36
C THR A 266 8.57 1.13 -10.69
N THR A 267 8.03 0.24 -9.86
CA THR A 267 8.29 -1.22 -9.95
C THR A 267 7.23 -1.97 -10.74
N GLY A 268 6.04 -1.40 -10.94
CA GLY A 268 4.96 -2.04 -11.71
C GLY A 268 5.38 -2.33 -13.15
N THR A 269 5.56 -3.61 -13.48
CA THR A 269 6.10 -4.03 -14.78
C THR A 269 5.27 -5.16 -15.39
N ILE A 270 4.98 -5.06 -16.68
CA ILE A 270 4.48 -6.16 -17.52
C ILE A 270 5.63 -6.52 -18.47
N ALA A 271 6.17 -7.73 -18.33
CA ALA A 271 7.28 -8.22 -19.14
C ALA A 271 6.81 -9.36 -20.05
N ASN A 272 7.41 -9.50 -21.23
CA ASN A 272 7.17 -10.60 -22.18
C ASN A 272 5.74 -10.66 -22.74
N GLY A 273 5.01 -9.54 -22.73
CA GLY A 273 3.67 -9.43 -23.30
C GLY A 273 3.13 -8.00 -23.20
N GLY A 274 1.88 -7.80 -23.60
CA GLY A 274 1.27 -6.48 -23.68
C GLY A 274 -0.19 -6.43 -23.23
N LEU A 275 -0.82 -5.27 -23.42
CA LEU A 275 -2.21 -5.00 -23.07
C LEU A 275 -3.05 -4.77 -24.34
N ARG A 276 -4.22 -5.41 -24.43
CA ARG A 276 -5.13 -5.27 -25.58
C ARG A 276 -6.55 -4.96 -25.16
N ALA A 277 -7.16 -3.96 -25.78
CA ALA A 277 -8.60 -3.69 -25.66
C ALA A 277 -9.25 -3.59 -27.04
N VAL A 278 -10.43 -4.19 -27.18
CA VAL A 278 -11.20 -4.20 -28.44
C VAL A 278 -12.66 -3.85 -28.15
N ASN A 279 -13.19 -2.84 -28.83
CA ASN A 279 -14.56 -2.35 -28.63
C ASN A 279 -14.86 -2.01 -27.16
N GLN A 280 -13.90 -1.38 -26.47
CA GLN A 280 -14.02 -1.00 -25.07
C GLN A 280 -14.04 0.52 -24.90
N LYS A 281 -14.35 0.98 -23.68
CA LYS A 281 -14.35 2.40 -23.37
C LYS A 281 -13.85 2.69 -21.96
N ASN A 282 -13.43 3.93 -21.75
CA ASN A 282 -13.05 4.47 -20.45
C ASN A 282 -11.91 3.66 -19.80
N ILE A 283 -10.71 3.73 -20.41
CA ILE A 283 -9.54 2.96 -20.00
C ILE A 283 -8.38 3.90 -19.64
N ILE A 284 -7.72 3.65 -18.51
CA ILE A 284 -6.49 4.34 -18.09
C ILE A 284 -5.38 3.29 -17.96
N ILE A 285 -4.25 3.52 -18.64
CA ILE A 285 -3.03 2.71 -18.52
C ILE A 285 -1.91 3.65 -18.10
N ARG A 286 -1.37 3.46 -16.89
CA ARG A 286 -0.56 4.50 -16.27
C ARG A 286 0.62 3.98 -15.46
N ASN A 287 1.72 4.72 -15.43
CA ASN A 287 2.82 4.48 -14.49
C ASN A 287 3.44 3.07 -14.56
N LEU A 288 3.35 2.39 -15.71
CA LEU A 288 3.86 1.03 -15.92
C LEU A 288 5.15 1.01 -16.72
N THR A 289 6.00 0.02 -16.46
CA THR A 289 6.95 -0.44 -17.48
C THR A 289 6.33 -1.60 -18.26
N ILE A 290 6.28 -1.52 -19.60
CA ILE A 290 5.86 -2.61 -20.49
C ILE A 290 7.03 -2.93 -21.41
N ARG A 291 7.53 -4.17 -21.40
CA ARG A 291 8.78 -4.50 -22.09
C ARG A 291 8.97 -5.93 -22.55
N ASP A 292 9.94 -6.08 -23.45
CA ASP A 292 10.69 -7.31 -23.78
C ASP A 292 9.88 -8.40 -24.48
N THR A 293 9.33 -8.08 -25.66
CA THR A 293 8.75 -9.08 -26.58
C THR A 293 9.53 -9.28 -27.88
N ARG A 294 10.68 -8.62 -28.06
CA ARG A 294 11.53 -8.76 -29.26
C ARG A 294 11.87 -10.22 -29.58
N MET A 295 11.75 -10.56 -30.85
CA MET A 295 12.11 -11.86 -31.43
C MET A 295 13.42 -11.77 -32.20
N THR A 296 14.18 -12.88 -32.25
CA THR A 296 15.39 -12.98 -33.08
C THR A 296 15.08 -13.08 -34.56
N ASP A 297 13.93 -13.68 -34.86
CA ASP A 297 13.44 -13.95 -36.21
C ASP A 297 12.58 -12.78 -36.74
N ASP A 298 12.66 -11.61 -36.09
CA ASP A 298 11.81 -10.45 -36.38
C ASP A 298 12.11 -9.89 -37.78
N ASP A 299 11.11 -10.02 -38.65
CA ASP A 299 11.05 -9.32 -39.92
C ASP A 299 10.58 -7.88 -39.66
N PRO A 300 11.25 -6.83 -40.18
CA PRO A 300 10.78 -5.45 -40.01
C PRO A 300 9.31 -5.18 -40.43
N ASP A 301 8.68 -6.07 -41.21
CA ASP A 301 7.26 -6.04 -41.59
C ASP A 301 6.36 -7.07 -40.86
N ASP A 302 6.88 -7.75 -39.83
CA ASP A 302 6.33 -8.99 -39.29
C ASP A 302 4.82 -8.94 -38.95
N LYS A 303 4.08 -9.89 -39.53
CA LYS A 303 2.66 -10.19 -39.24
C LYS A 303 2.49 -11.41 -38.34
N THR A 304 3.59 -12.11 -38.04
CA THR A 304 3.63 -13.38 -37.31
C THR A 304 3.62 -13.15 -35.80
N TYR A 305 4.47 -12.24 -35.32
CA TYR A 305 4.64 -11.89 -33.92
C TYR A 305 4.16 -10.45 -33.65
N ASP A 306 2.84 -10.27 -33.76
CA ASP A 306 2.07 -9.05 -33.47
C ASP A 306 2.02 -8.79 -31.95
N TYR A 307 3.20 -8.64 -31.32
CA TYR A 307 3.40 -8.49 -29.87
C TYR A 307 3.58 -7.03 -29.48
N ASP A 308 2.46 -6.31 -29.42
CA ASP A 308 2.43 -4.89 -29.06
C ASP A 308 2.66 -4.64 -27.55
N GLY A 309 3.11 -3.44 -27.20
CA GLY A 309 3.05 -2.95 -25.82
C GLY A 309 1.62 -2.69 -25.39
N ILE A 310 0.95 -1.77 -26.08
CA ILE A 310 -0.46 -1.43 -25.85
C ILE A 310 -1.19 -1.39 -27.19
N ARG A 311 -2.25 -2.17 -27.33
CA ARG A 311 -3.11 -2.22 -28.51
C ARG A 311 -4.55 -1.84 -28.17
N LEU A 312 -5.06 -0.78 -28.78
CA LEU A 312 -6.44 -0.31 -28.61
C LEU A 312 -7.16 -0.29 -29.97
N ASP A 313 -8.13 -1.20 -30.15
CA ASP A 313 -8.95 -1.29 -31.37
C ASP A 313 -10.37 -0.79 -31.09
N THR A 314 -10.79 0.28 -31.78
CA THR A 314 -12.14 0.87 -31.62
C THR A 314 -12.45 1.20 -30.14
N VAL A 315 -11.47 1.77 -29.44
CA VAL A 315 -11.63 2.20 -28.05
C VAL A 315 -12.06 3.66 -27.98
N THR A 316 -13.01 3.98 -27.10
CA THR A 316 -13.44 5.38 -26.85
C THR A 316 -13.05 5.82 -25.44
N ASN A 317 -12.42 6.99 -25.31
CA ASN A 317 -11.96 7.57 -24.04
C ASN A 317 -10.85 6.71 -23.40
N ALA A 318 -9.60 6.99 -23.75
CA ALA A 318 -8.44 6.31 -23.19
C ALA A 318 -7.32 7.29 -22.82
N TRP A 319 -6.65 7.02 -21.69
CA TRP A 319 -5.51 7.81 -21.23
C TRP A 319 -4.30 6.92 -20.95
N ILE A 320 -3.21 7.16 -21.67
CA ILE A 320 -1.95 6.43 -21.56
C ILE A 320 -0.91 7.40 -21.01
N ASP A 321 -0.55 7.25 -19.74
CA ASP A 321 0.21 8.28 -19.01
C ASP A 321 1.40 7.75 -18.21
N HIS A 322 2.54 8.44 -18.23
CA HIS A 322 3.72 8.08 -17.42
C HIS A 322 4.18 6.62 -17.56
N ASN A 323 4.01 6.00 -18.73
CA ASN A 323 4.49 4.65 -18.97
C ASN A 323 5.89 4.66 -19.59
N ARG A 324 6.67 3.61 -19.33
CA ARG A 324 7.86 3.25 -20.10
C ARG A 324 7.52 2.05 -20.95
N ILE A 325 7.53 2.19 -22.28
CA ILE A 325 7.16 1.13 -23.22
C ILE A 325 8.32 0.92 -24.17
N VAL A 326 9.02 -0.21 -24.02
CA VAL A 326 10.32 -0.41 -24.69
C VAL A 326 10.53 -1.86 -25.10
N ARG A 327 11.31 -2.08 -26.18
CA ARG A 327 11.73 -3.42 -26.63
C ARG A 327 10.55 -4.36 -26.87
N MET A 328 9.50 -3.84 -27.49
CA MET A 328 8.42 -4.67 -28.05
C MET A 328 8.77 -5.15 -29.46
N ASN A 329 8.15 -6.23 -29.91
CA ASN A 329 8.38 -6.78 -31.26
C ASN A 329 7.74 -5.90 -32.35
N ASP A 330 6.44 -5.60 -32.22
CA ASP A 330 5.71 -4.80 -33.21
C ASP A 330 5.51 -3.34 -32.75
N GLY A 331 4.27 -2.90 -32.51
CA GLY A 331 3.96 -1.55 -32.06
C GLY A 331 4.20 -1.37 -30.56
N LEU A 332 4.95 -0.34 -30.17
CA LEU A 332 5.01 0.06 -28.75
C LEU A 332 3.61 0.47 -28.27
N VAL A 333 2.92 1.32 -29.05
CA VAL A 333 1.51 1.67 -28.86
C VAL A 333 0.79 1.66 -30.20
N ASP A 334 -0.38 1.04 -30.25
CA ASP A 334 -1.13 0.90 -31.49
C ASP A 334 -2.60 1.29 -31.22
N LEU A 335 -3.02 2.44 -31.78
CA LEU A 335 -4.36 3.01 -31.66
C LEU A 335 -5.12 2.79 -32.98
N ARG A 336 -5.63 1.59 -33.14
CA ARG A 336 -6.04 1.06 -34.45
C ARG A 336 -7.53 1.26 -34.67
N LYS A 337 -7.94 1.27 -35.94
CA LYS A 337 -9.34 1.51 -36.36
C LYS A 337 -9.83 2.88 -35.85
N ASP A 338 -11.09 2.94 -35.43
CA ASP A 338 -11.78 4.18 -35.01
C ASP A 338 -11.57 4.50 -33.52
N THR A 339 -10.39 4.18 -32.98
CA THR A 339 -10.03 4.54 -31.60
C THR A 339 -9.98 6.06 -31.46
N THR A 340 -10.76 6.62 -30.54
CA THR A 340 -11.00 8.07 -30.46
C THR A 340 -11.07 8.56 -29.01
N ASN A 341 -10.82 9.85 -28.82
CA ASN A 341 -10.72 10.51 -27.51
C ASN A 341 -9.58 9.94 -26.68
N VAL A 342 -8.37 9.97 -27.24
CA VAL A 342 -7.19 9.42 -26.59
C VAL A 342 -6.19 10.53 -26.28
N THR A 343 -5.58 10.45 -25.10
CA THR A 343 -4.42 11.27 -24.75
C THR A 343 -3.25 10.38 -24.36
N LEU A 344 -2.08 10.64 -24.96
CA LEU A 344 -0.80 10.04 -24.58
C LEU A 344 0.03 11.15 -23.93
N SER A 345 0.37 10.99 -22.66
CA SER A 345 1.07 12.01 -21.90
C SER A 345 2.25 11.46 -21.09
N TRP A 346 3.36 12.18 -21.05
CA TRP A 346 4.49 11.85 -20.17
C TRP A 346 5.07 10.43 -20.32
N ASN A 347 4.90 9.78 -21.47
CA ASN A 347 5.43 8.43 -21.70
C ASN A 347 6.87 8.48 -22.20
N GLU A 348 7.65 7.48 -21.82
CA GLU A 348 8.93 7.12 -22.45
C GLU A 348 8.66 5.93 -23.37
N ILE A 349 8.88 6.12 -24.68
CA ILE A 349 8.52 5.18 -25.73
C ILE A 349 9.75 4.99 -26.59
N GLY A 350 10.37 3.81 -26.58
CA GLY A 350 11.60 3.67 -27.34
C GLY A 350 12.11 2.26 -27.52
N GLU A 351 13.31 2.17 -28.10
CA GLU A 351 13.97 0.89 -28.36
C GLU A 351 13.05 -0.07 -29.13
N GLY A 352 12.55 0.31 -30.31
CA GLY A 352 11.63 -0.53 -31.10
C GLY A 352 11.58 -0.16 -32.58
N ASN A 353 11.08 -1.05 -33.45
CA ASN A 353 10.93 -0.73 -34.86
C ASN A 353 9.80 0.29 -35.08
N LYS A 354 8.59 -0.01 -34.57
CA LYS A 354 7.37 0.79 -34.74
C LYS A 354 6.95 1.38 -33.40
N ALA A 355 6.93 2.71 -33.27
CA ALA A 355 6.55 3.33 -31.99
C ALA A 355 5.03 3.41 -31.82
N ILE A 356 4.37 4.22 -32.65
CA ILE A 356 2.98 4.62 -32.49
C ILE A 356 2.24 4.59 -33.84
N GLY A 357 1.45 3.53 -34.06
CA GLY A 357 0.52 3.42 -35.20
C GLY A 357 -0.87 3.93 -34.84
N ILE A 358 -1.47 4.77 -35.69
CA ILE A 358 -2.83 5.29 -35.47
C ILE A 358 -3.68 5.17 -36.74
N GLY A 359 -4.89 4.63 -36.58
CA GLY A 359 -5.91 4.56 -37.64
C GLY A 359 -5.86 3.29 -38.47
N TRP A 360 -6.03 3.43 -39.79
CA TRP A 360 -6.15 2.45 -40.90
C TRP A 360 -7.54 2.20 -41.49
N THR A 361 -8.61 2.70 -40.87
CA THR A 361 -9.97 2.69 -41.47
C THR A 361 -10.13 3.90 -42.38
N THR A 362 -11.14 3.88 -43.26
CA THR A 362 -11.48 5.05 -44.10
C THR A 362 -12.26 6.13 -43.34
N ASN A 363 -12.63 5.89 -42.08
CA ASN A 363 -13.40 6.81 -41.27
C ASN A 363 -12.49 7.91 -40.70
N VAL A 364 -12.94 9.17 -40.76
CA VAL A 364 -12.19 10.32 -40.23
C VAL A 364 -12.80 10.79 -38.90
N THR A 365 -12.67 9.98 -37.85
CA THR A 365 -13.36 10.18 -36.55
C THR A 365 -12.43 10.21 -35.34
N ALA A 366 -11.18 9.78 -35.48
CA ALA A 366 -10.24 9.71 -34.35
C ALA A 366 -9.83 11.11 -33.87
N ARG A 367 -9.88 11.34 -32.56
CA ARG A 367 -9.41 12.56 -31.89
C ARG A 367 -8.32 12.21 -30.90
N ILE A 368 -7.09 12.63 -31.18
CA ILE A 368 -5.89 12.21 -30.45
C ILE A 368 -5.10 13.42 -29.96
N THR A 369 -4.71 13.40 -28.69
CA THR A 369 -3.75 14.33 -28.11
C THR A 369 -2.49 13.58 -27.73
N MET A 370 -1.32 14.12 -28.06
CA MET A 370 -0.04 13.59 -27.61
C MET A 370 0.82 14.72 -27.09
N HIS A 371 1.21 14.66 -25.82
CA HIS A 371 2.11 15.66 -25.27
C HIS A 371 3.11 15.13 -24.27
N HIS A 372 4.25 15.81 -24.19
CA HIS A 372 5.29 15.48 -23.22
C HIS A 372 5.76 14.03 -23.29
N ASN A 373 5.69 13.40 -24.47
CA ASN A 373 6.22 12.05 -24.66
C ASN A 373 7.66 12.14 -25.16
N TRP A 374 8.53 11.32 -24.60
CA TRP A 374 9.87 11.09 -25.11
C TRP A 374 9.85 9.82 -25.97
N ILE A 375 9.99 10.01 -27.29
CA ILE A 375 10.03 8.94 -28.28
C ILE A 375 11.47 8.80 -28.77
N HIS A 376 12.13 7.65 -28.55
CA HIS A 376 13.56 7.54 -28.84
C HIS A 376 14.03 6.18 -29.34
N ASP A 377 15.10 6.21 -30.14
CA ASP A 377 15.80 5.01 -30.62
C ASP A 377 14.83 4.03 -31.32
N THR A 378 14.02 4.59 -32.22
CA THR A 378 13.07 3.83 -33.03
C THR A 378 13.28 4.06 -34.52
N ASN A 379 12.69 3.19 -35.34
CA ASN A 379 12.81 3.32 -36.79
C ASN A 379 11.68 4.18 -37.38
N GLN A 380 10.43 3.78 -37.18
CA GLN A 380 9.27 4.33 -37.89
C GLN A 380 8.00 4.43 -37.03
N ARG A 381 6.97 5.08 -37.59
CA ARG A 381 5.67 5.34 -36.96
C ARG A 381 5.80 6.17 -35.68
N ASN A 382 6.31 7.41 -35.77
CA ASN A 382 6.62 8.23 -34.59
C ASN A 382 5.82 9.54 -34.46
N PRO A 383 4.48 9.59 -34.52
CA PRO A 383 3.54 8.57 -34.93
C PRO A 383 3.31 8.56 -36.46
N SER A 384 2.78 7.46 -36.99
CA SER A 384 2.11 7.44 -38.30
C SER A 384 0.61 7.56 -38.07
N MET A 385 0.02 8.72 -38.36
CA MET A 385 -1.40 8.99 -38.15
C MET A 385 -2.19 8.95 -39.44
N ASP A 386 -3.16 8.04 -39.54
CA ASP A 386 -4.03 7.90 -40.69
C ASP A 386 -5.49 8.19 -40.33
N ASN A 387 -6.16 9.00 -41.16
CA ASN A 387 -7.58 9.39 -41.03
C ASN A 387 -8.01 9.88 -39.62
N ALA A 388 -7.20 10.67 -38.93
CA ALA A 388 -7.62 11.31 -37.67
C ALA A 388 -8.36 12.64 -37.91
N GLN A 389 -9.56 12.79 -37.35
CA GLN A 389 -10.31 14.05 -37.42
C GLN A 389 -9.51 15.21 -36.83
N TYR A 390 -8.88 14.98 -35.68
CA TYR A 390 -8.00 15.94 -35.01
C TYR A 390 -6.83 15.21 -34.35
N ALA A 391 -5.61 15.63 -34.70
CA ALA A 391 -4.38 15.18 -34.10
C ALA A 391 -3.62 16.38 -33.54
N HIS A 392 -3.63 16.54 -32.22
CA HIS A 392 -2.88 17.60 -31.55
C HIS A 392 -1.63 17.01 -30.88
N LEU A 393 -0.46 17.38 -31.38
CA LEU A 393 0.83 16.94 -30.88
C LEU A 393 1.55 18.16 -30.34
N TYR A 394 1.84 18.21 -29.05
CA TYR A 394 2.59 19.33 -28.49
C TYR A 394 3.62 18.94 -27.45
N ASN A 395 4.73 19.66 -27.39
CA ASN A 395 5.80 19.40 -26.42
C ASN A 395 6.32 17.95 -26.36
N ASN A 396 6.36 17.24 -27.49
CA ASN A 396 6.98 15.90 -27.55
C ASN A 396 8.46 16.01 -27.91
N TRP A 397 9.29 15.07 -27.45
CA TRP A 397 10.69 14.96 -27.86
C TRP A 397 10.89 13.67 -28.64
N LEU A 398 11.30 13.81 -29.90
CA LEU A 398 11.69 12.71 -30.76
C LEU A 398 13.21 12.69 -30.89
N GLN A 399 13.82 11.54 -30.60
CA GLN A 399 15.27 11.39 -30.56
C GLN A 399 15.75 10.15 -31.34
N ASN A 400 16.78 10.29 -32.17
CA ASN A 400 17.46 9.17 -32.85
C ASN A 400 16.50 8.28 -33.66
N ILE A 401 15.79 8.89 -34.62
CA ILE A 401 14.77 8.22 -35.41
C ILE A 401 15.29 7.97 -36.82
N THR A 402 15.36 6.70 -37.25
CA THR A 402 16.09 6.34 -38.47
C THR A 402 15.28 6.42 -39.77
N SER A 403 13.94 6.41 -39.72
CA SER A 403 13.07 6.50 -40.90
C SER A 403 12.26 7.80 -40.97
N TYR A 404 11.28 7.98 -40.07
CA TYR A 404 10.44 9.18 -40.02
C TYR A 404 9.88 9.48 -38.63
N GLY A 405 9.72 10.77 -38.35
CA GLY A 405 9.08 11.33 -37.16
C GLY A 405 7.55 11.33 -37.27
N ASN A 406 6.95 12.53 -37.23
CA ASN A 406 5.49 12.70 -37.29
C ASN A 406 4.98 12.67 -38.73
N LEU A 407 4.24 11.62 -39.08
CA LEU A 407 3.68 11.45 -40.42
C LEU A 407 2.15 11.59 -40.38
N SER A 408 1.63 12.63 -41.06
CA SER A 408 0.19 12.87 -41.23
C SER A 408 -0.30 12.26 -42.55
N ARG A 409 -1.29 11.36 -42.50
CA ARG A 409 -1.76 10.58 -43.64
C ARG A 409 -3.27 10.57 -43.80
N GLY A 410 -3.73 10.23 -45.01
CA GLY A 410 -5.15 10.16 -45.31
C GLY A 410 -5.84 11.50 -45.08
N GLY A 411 -7.04 11.50 -44.53
CA GLY A 411 -7.78 12.71 -44.14
C GLY A 411 -7.34 13.35 -42.82
N THR A 412 -6.14 13.05 -42.31
CA THR A 412 -5.69 13.54 -40.99
C THR A 412 -5.53 15.05 -40.96
N LYS A 413 -6.02 15.68 -39.87
CA LYS A 413 -5.70 17.09 -39.53
C LYS A 413 -4.75 17.15 -38.34
N MET A 414 -3.48 17.42 -38.61
CA MET A 414 -2.44 17.47 -37.58
C MET A 414 -2.04 18.92 -37.24
N LEU A 415 -2.03 19.23 -35.94
CA LEU A 415 -1.41 20.42 -35.37
C LEU A 415 -0.22 19.96 -34.50
N LEU A 416 0.97 20.45 -34.84
CA LEU A 416 2.24 20.14 -34.17
C LEU A 416 2.79 21.41 -33.52
N GLU A 417 2.89 21.46 -32.19
CA GLU A 417 3.31 22.66 -31.46
C GLU A 417 4.49 22.40 -30.51
N ASN A 418 5.49 23.29 -30.51
CA ASN A 418 6.63 23.29 -29.58
C ASN A 418 7.28 21.91 -29.30
N SER A 419 7.39 21.03 -30.29
CA SER A 419 8.05 19.73 -30.10
C SER A 419 9.56 19.80 -30.41
N TYR A 420 10.36 18.87 -29.92
CA TYR A 420 11.80 18.83 -30.13
C TYR A 420 12.19 17.60 -30.94
N PHE A 421 12.81 17.79 -32.10
CA PHE A 421 13.30 16.73 -32.97
C PHE A 421 14.82 16.73 -32.95
N GLN A 422 15.43 15.63 -32.50
CA GLN A 422 16.88 15.47 -32.38
C GLN A 422 17.33 14.22 -33.14
N ASN A 423 18.20 14.37 -34.14
CA ASN A 423 18.70 13.25 -34.94
C ASN A 423 17.57 12.42 -35.56
N VAL A 424 16.59 13.11 -36.15
CA VAL A 424 15.41 12.48 -36.75
C VAL A 424 15.52 12.56 -38.28
N LYS A 425 15.40 11.42 -38.96
CA LYS A 425 15.14 11.40 -40.40
C LYS A 425 13.66 11.73 -40.63
N ASN A 426 13.36 12.55 -41.64
CA ASN A 426 12.03 13.07 -41.95
C ASN A 426 11.22 13.50 -40.71
N PRO A 427 11.64 14.56 -39.98
CA PRO A 427 10.99 15.01 -38.75
C PRO A 427 9.47 15.09 -38.80
N TYR A 428 8.92 15.70 -39.84
CA TYR A 428 7.48 15.79 -40.02
C TYR A 428 7.10 16.06 -41.46
N TYR A 429 6.03 15.42 -41.93
CA TYR A 429 5.44 15.71 -43.25
C TYR A 429 4.03 15.12 -43.40
N PRO A 430 3.16 15.77 -44.21
CA PRO A 430 1.87 15.20 -44.63
C PRO A 430 1.94 14.46 -45.97
N THR A 431 1.12 13.42 -46.18
CA THR A 431 0.86 12.82 -47.52
C THR A 431 -0.29 13.53 -48.22
N ASP A 432 -0.35 13.58 -49.55
CA ASP A 432 -1.25 14.38 -50.42
C ASP A 432 -2.63 14.82 -49.87
N SER A 433 -3.43 13.94 -49.27
CA SER A 433 -4.77 14.27 -48.74
C SER A 433 -4.80 14.83 -47.31
N ALA A 434 -3.69 14.80 -46.59
CA ALA A 434 -3.59 15.16 -45.18
C ALA A 434 -3.15 16.61 -44.98
N THR A 435 -3.47 17.17 -43.80
CA THR A 435 -2.92 18.45 -43.33
C THR A 435 -1.99 18.24 -42.14
N LEU A 436 -0.97 19.09 -42.08
CA LEU A 436 -0.04 19.20 -40.96
C LEU A 436 0.39 20.65 -40.88
N VAL A 437 0.12 21.29 -39.76
CA VAL A 437 0.65 22.63 -39.44
C VAL A 437 1.54 22.54 -38.23
N GLN A 438 2.75 23.07 -38.37
CA GLN A 438 3.76 23.09 -37.32
C GLN A 438 3.98 24.52 -36.79
N ARG A 439 4.14 24.68 -35.48
CA ARG A 439 4.44 25.96 -34.80
C ARG A 439 5.47 25.77 -33.68
N GLY A 440 6.55 26.54 -33.67
CA GLY A 440 7.47 26.65 -32.51
C GLY A 440 8.32 25.42 -32.13
N SER A 441 8.26 24.33 -32.88
CA SER A 441 9.13 23.14 -32.73
C SER A 441 10.59 23.45 -33.07
N VAL A 442 11.51 22.76 -32.39
CA VAL A 442 12.95 22.81 -32.64
C VAL A 442 13.37 21.55 -33.37
N VAL A 443 14.18 21.70 -34.42
CA VAL A 443 14.76 20.59 -35.19
C VAL A 443 16.29 20.71 -35.16
N THR A 444 16.97 19.71 -34.62
CA THR A 444 18.43 19.67 -34.48
C THR A 444 19.01 18.32 -34.93
N GLY A 445 20.18 18.34 -35.58
CA GLY A 445 20.87 17.13 -36.07
C GLY A 445 20.04 16.25 -37.02
N SER A 446 18.93 16.76 -37.55
CA SER A 446 17.91 16.00 -38.28
C SER A 446 18.03 16.18 -39.80
N SER A 447 17.48 15.26 -40.59
CA SER A 447 17.60 15.26 -42.05
C SER A 447 16.29 14.89 -42.75
N GLY A 448 16.15 15.15 -44.04
CA GLY A 448 14.94 14.80 -44.80
C GLY A 448 13.79 15.80 -44.63
N ARG A 449 12.54 15.32 -44.73
CA ARG A 449 11.34 16.15 -44.86
C ARG A 449 10.95 16.90 -43.57
N GLN A 450 10.66 18.19 -43.73
CA GLN A 450 10.14 19.11 -42.71
C GLN A 450 9.02 19.94 -43.37
N GLU A 451 7.92 19.28 -43.71
CA GLU A 451 6.87 19.82 -44.59
C GLU A 451 5.61 20.13 -43.80
N THR A 452 4.98 21.26 -44.13
CA THR A 452 3.68 21.71 -43.58
C THR A 452 2.74 21.96 -44.75
N ARG A 453 1.45 21.60 -44.59
CA ARG A 453 0.41 21.83 -45.60
C ARG A 453 -0.98 21.95 -44.97
N GLY A 454 -1.79 22.82 -45.55
CA GLY A 454 -3.19 23.02 -45.16
C GLY A 454 -3.31 24.04 -44.03
N THR A 455 -4.46 24.02 -43.35
CA THR A 455 -4.78 24.93 -42.24
C THR A 455 -4.80 24.18 -40.92
N ALA A 456 -4.38 24.86 -39.86
CA ALA A 456 -4.47 24.35 -38.50
C ALA A 456 -5.94 24.36 -38.04
N PHE A 457 -6.32 23.37 -37.24
CA PHE A 457 -7.48 23.50 -36.37
C PHE A 457 -7.04 24.13 -35.05
N GLU A 458 -7.95 24.78 -34.33
CA GLU A 458 -7.63 25.43 -33.06
C GLU A 458 -7.87 24.49 -31.88
N ALA A 459 -6.81 23.86 -31.37
CA ALA A 459 -6.92 22.89 -30.27
C ALA A 459 -7.52 23.50 -28.99
N SER A 460 -7.28 24.79 -28.75
CA SER A 460 -7.73 25.53 -27.56
C SER A 460 -9.25 25.66 -27.48
N THR A 461 -9.97 25.45 -28.59
CA THR A 461 -11.45 25.40 -28.57
C THR A 461 -12.00 24.10 -28.00
N PHE A 462 -11.17 23.07 -27.87
CA PHE A 462 -11.57 21.76 -27.34
C PHE A 462 -11.18 21.56 -25.87
N TYR A 463 -10.01 22.05 -25.46
CA TYR A 463 -9.49 21.96 -24.10
C TYR A 463 -8.37 22.99 -23.86
N PRO A 464 -8.15 23.43 -22.60
CA PRO A 464 -7.02 24.27 -22.25
C PRO A 464 -5.70 23.49 -22.32
N TYR A 465 -4.63 24.15 -22.76
CA TYR A 465 -3.26 23.63 -22.71
C TYR A 465 -2.27 24.79 -22.62
N THR A 466 -1.06 24.50 -22.15
CA THR A 466 0.06 25.43 -22.12
C THR A 466 1.25 24.81 -22.82
N LEU A 467 2.02 25.63 -23.52
CA LEU A 467 3.20 25.18 -24.22
C LEU A 467 4.46 25.46 -23.40
N ASP A 468 5.23 24.42 -23.10
CA ASP A 468 6.62 24.58 -22.69
C ASP A 468 7.47 25.05 -23.87
N LYS A 469 8.60 25.68 -23.58
CA LYS A 469 9.57 26.02 -24.63
C LYS A 469 10.16 24.73 -25.20
N ALA A 470 10.13 24.59 -26.52
CA ALA A 470 10.64 23.39 -27.18
C ALA A 470 12.10 23.07 -26.79
N SER A 471 12.94 24.10 -26.61
CA SER A 471 14.35 23.97 -26.19
C SER A 471 14.54 23.29 -24.84
N ASP A 472 13.56 23.36 -23.95
CA ASP A 472 13.67 22.90 -22.56
C ASP A 472 13.25 21.42 -22.44
N LEU A 473 12.60 20.87 -23.48
CA LEU A 473 12.03 19.53 -23.48
C LEU A 473 13.05 18.40 -23.26
N PRO A 474 14.27 18.41 -23.84
CA PRO A 474 15.21 17.32 -23.59
C PRO A 474 15.56 17.14 -22.12
N ALA A 475 15.67 18.25 -21.37
CA ALA A 475 15.91 18.20 -19.93
C ALA A 475 14.63 17.82 -19.16
N LEU A 476 13.50 18.45 -19.50
CA LEU A 476 12.22 18.21 -18.84
C LEU A 476 11.77 16.75 -18.98
N LEU A 477 11.72 16.24 -20.21
CA LEU A 477 11.15 14.93 -20.49
C LEU A 477 12.04 13.81 -19.95
N ARG A 478 13.38 13.93 -20.07
CA ARG A 478 14.31 12.99 -19.42
C ARG A 478 14.06 12.84 -17.91
N ALA A 479 13.63 13.91 -17.25
CA ALA A 479 13.39 13.92 -15.81
C ALA A 479 11.97 13.46 -15.41
N LYS A 480 11.00 13.54 -16.32
CA LYS A 480 9.57 13.44 -15.98
C LYS A 480 8.81 12.34 -16.71
N THR A 481 9.32 11.80 -17.82
CA THR A 481 8.64 10.72 -18.54
C THR A 481 8.86 9.36 -17.88
N GLY A 482 7.92 8.44 -18.11
CA GLY A 482 7.98 7.08 -17.58
C GLY A 482 7.51 6.94 -16.13
N PRO A 483 7.66 5.75 -15.53
CA PRO A 483 7.14 5.47 -14.20
C PRO A 483 7.77 6.35 -13.11
N GLN A 484 6.93 6.82 -12.19
CA GLN A 484 7.29 7.72 -11.10
C GLN A 484 7.19 7.02 -9.74
N GLY A 485 8.14 7.34 -8.85
CA GLY A 485 8.36 6.67 -7.56
C GLY A 485 7.39 7.03 -6.44
N SER A 486 6.11 7.27 -6.75
CA SER A 486 5.05 7.87 -5.89
C SER A 486 4.87 9.38 -6.03
N THR A 487 5.42 9.98 -7.09
CA THR A 487 5.21 11.39 -7.44
C THR A 487 4.89 11.54 -8.93
N VAL A 488 3.68 11.17 -9.35
CA VAL A 488 3.08 11.92 -10.47
C VAL A 488 2.28 13.05 -9.83
N GLY A 489 2.87 14.25 -9.87
CA GLY A 489 2.21 15.48 -9.47
C GLY A 489 0.86 15.59 -10.19
N THR A 490 -0.19 15.84 -9.42
CA THR A 490 -1.53 15.97 -9.96
C THR A 490 -1.63 17.23 -10.81
N GLY A 491 -2.01 17.09 -12.07
CA GLY A 491 -2.77 18.13 -12.79
C GLY A 491 -4.15 18.40 -12.16
N GLN A 492 -4.50 17.73 -11.05
CA GLN A 492 -5.53 18.19 -10.14
C GLN A 492 -4.91 19.23 -9.20
N LYS A 493 -5.43 20.46 -9.27
CA LYS A 493 -5.16 21.53 -8.31
C LYS A 493 -5.18 20.95 -6.89
N ALA A 494 -4.10 21.09 -6.12
CA ALA A 494 -4.12 20.68 -4.72
C ALA A 494 -5.30 21.36 -4.02
N THR A 495 -5.98 20.69 -3.08
CA THR A 495 -7.05 21.37 -2.34
C THR A 495 -6.48 22.61 -1.65
N VAL A 496 -5.26 22.49 -1.11
CA VAL A 496 -4.52 23.56 -0.46
C VAL A 496 -3.13 23.70 -1.07
N ALA A 497 -2.74 24.91 -1.47
CA ALA A 497 -1.35 25.25 -1.78
C ALA A 497 -1.04 26.71 -1.38
N ALA A 498 0.04 26.90 -0.63
CA ALA A 498 0.41 28.22 -0.07
C ALA A 498 0.70 29.29 -1.15
N ASP A 499 1.13 28.87 -2.34
CA ASP A 499 1.46 29.73 -3.48
C ASP A 499 0.25 30.15 -4.33
N GLY A 500 -0.97 29.76 -3.93
CA GLY A 500 -2.21 30.07 -4.66
C GLY A 500 -2.52 29.11 -5.81
N THR A 501 -1.64 28.12 -6.06
CA THR A 501 -1.89 27.06 -7.06
C THR A 501 -2.91 26.03 -6.58
N GLY A 502 -3.42 26.12 -5.35
CA GLY A 502 -4.46 25.28 -4.76
C GLY A 502 -5.86 25.92 -4.80
N THR A 503 -6.93 25.15 -4.52
CA THR A 503 -8.29 25.71 -4.39
C THR A 503 -8.37 26.70 -3.22
N TYR A 504 -7.65 26.41 -2.14
CA TYR A 504 -7.46 27.25 -0.97
C TYR A 504 -5.97 27.50 -0.74
N THR A 505 -5.63 28.59 -0.05
CA THR A 505 -4.23 28.89 0.34
C THR A 505 -3.92 28.43 1.76
N THR A 506 -4.94 28.11 2.57
CA THR A 506 -4.79 27.65 3.95
C THR A 506 -5.53 26.33 4.19
N VAL A 507 -5.01 25.53 5.13
CA VAL A 507 -5.62 24.25 5.51
C VAL A 507 -6.97 24.47 6.18
N GLN A 508 -7.10 25.50 7.02
CA GLN A 508 -8.36 25.80 7.72
C GLN A 508 -9.49 26.12 6.74
N ALA A 509 -9.24 26.95 5.72
CA ALA A 509 -10.28 27.32 4.74
C ALA A 509 -10.84 26.08 3.99
N ALA A 510 -9.99 25.09 3.69
CA ALA A 510 -10.44 23.85 3.09
C ALA A 510 -11.29 22.99 4.04
N ILE A 511 -10.96 22.97 5.34
CA ILE A 511 -11.75 22.27 6.36
C ILE A 511 -13.12 22.94 6.55
N ASP A 512 -13.15 24.27 6.59
CA ASP A 512 -14.38 25.05 6.76
C ASP A 512 -15.36 24.80 5.62
N ALA A 513 -14.84 24.68 4.39
CA ALA A 513 -15.62 24.41 3.19
C ALA A 513 -16.09 22.95 3.06
N ALA A 514 -15.47 21.99 3.76
CA ALA A 514 -15.89 20.60 3.70
C ALA A 514 -17.32 20.39 4.23
N PRO A 515 -18.12 19.43 3.74
CA PRO A 515 -19.47 19.22 4.26
C PRO A 515 -19.48 18.81 5.74
N SER A 516 -20.40 19.37 6.51
CA SER A 516 -20.58 19.01 7.93
C SER A 516 -21.39 17.71 8.07
N ASN A 517 -21.05 16.90 9.08
CA ASN A 517 -21.67 15.62 9.46
C ASN A 517 -21.76 14.63 8.29
N SER A 518 -20.81 14.69 7.36
CA SER A 518 -20.78 13.84 6.19
C SER A 518 -20.52 12.39 6.58
N SER A 519 -21.35 11.48 6.07
CA SER A 519 -21.10 10.03 6.08
C SER A 519 -20.04 9.61 5.05
N THR A 520 -19.77 10.46 4.06
CA THR A 520 -18.75 10.26 3.02
C THR A 520 -17.45 10.96 3.41
N ARG A 521 -16.31 10.31 3.14
CA ARG A 521 -14.99 10.86 3.42
C ARG A 521 -14.66 12.02 2.47
N THR A 522 -14.24 13.15 3.04
CA THR A 522 -13.73 14.30 2.27
C THR A 522 -12.22 14.33 2.43
N VAL A 523 -11.50 14.22 1.30
CA VAL A 523 -10.03 14.27 1.27
C VAL A 523 -9.58 15.68 0.90
N ILE A 524 -8.83 16.31 1.80
CA ILE A 524 -8.19 17.62 1.61
C ILE A 524 -6.71 17.35 1.33
N THR A 525 -6.27 17.58 0.09
CA THR A 525 -4.87 17.44 -0.29
C THR A 525 -4.10 18.73 -0.04
N VAL A 526 -2.90 18.62 0.52
CA VAL A 526 -2.06 19.76 0.92
C VAL A 526 -0.72 19.65 0.17
N ALA A 527 -0.42 20.64 -0.67
CA ALA A 527 0.83 20.69 -1.42
C ALA A 527 2.04 20.90 -0.49
N PRO A 528 3.26 20.49 -0.90
CA PRO A 528 4.50 20.81 -0.18
C PRO A 528 4.59 22.28 0.21
N GLY A 529 5.02 22.55 1.45
CA GLY A 529 5.09 23.89 2.01
C GLY A 529 4.91 23.91 3.53
N THR A 530 5.19 25.06 4.12
CA THR A 530 4.91 25.33 5.55
C THR A 530 3.66 26.20 5.67
N TYR A 531 2.66 25.68 6.35
CA TYR A 531 1.38 26.33 6.63
C TYR A 531 1.38 26.77 8.08
N ARG A 532 1.61 28.06 8.32
CA ARG A 532 1.62 28.61 9.68
C ARG A 532 0.22 29.02 10.12
N GLY A 533 -0.21 28.47 11.24
CA GLY A 533 -1.50 28.77 11.85
C GLY A 533 -2.08 27.58 12.60
N VAL A 534 -3.03 27.86 13.48
CA VAL A 534 -3.81 26.84 14.19
C VAL A 534 -4.84 26.24 13.23
N VAL A 535 -4.94 24.90 13.23
CA VAL A 535 -5.89 24.14 12.39
C VAL A 535 -6.84 23.35 13.27
N THR A 536 -8.13 23.46 13.02
CA THR A 536 -9.19 22.76 13.76
C THR A 536 -10.09 21.98 12.80
N VAL A 537 -10.16 20.66 12.99
CA VAL A 537 -11.21 19.80 12.44
C VAL A 537 -12.27 19.64 13.53
N PRO A 538 -13.33 20.46 13.54
CA PRO A 538 -14.31 20.44 14.62
C PRO A 538 -15.13 19.14 14.58
N SER A 539 -15.81 18.82 15.68
CA SER A 539 -16.62 17.59 15.82
C SER A 539 -17.70 17.44 14.75
N THR A 540 -18.17 18.55 14.19
CA THR A 540 -19.15 18.59 13.08
C THR A 540 -18.55 18.24 11.73
N LYS A 541 -17.22 18.12 11.57
CA LYS A 541 -16.57 17.72 10.31
C LYS A 541 -16.09 16.27 10.42
N THR A 542 -17.00 15.34 10.19
CA THR A 542 -16.73 13.89 10.26
C THR A 542 -16.07 13.37 8.98
N ASN A 543 -15.26 12.32 9.09
CA ASN A 543 -14.60 11.64 7.96
C ASN A 543 -13.74 12.58 7.09
N ILE A 544 -13.01 13.51 7.71
CA ILE A 544 -12.03 14.36 7.01
C ILE A 544 -10.71 13.61 6.91
N THR A 545 -10.09 13.62 5.72
CA THR A 545 -8.69 13.21 5.55
C THR A 545 -7.85 14.43 5.20
N LEU A 546 -6.82 14.74 6.00
CA LEU A 546 -5.77 15.69 5.65
C LEU A 546 -4.58 14.91 5.05
N ARG A 547 -4.27 15.11 3.78
CA ARG A 547 -3.23 14.35 3.07
C ARG A 547 -2.17 15.26 2.47
N GLY A 548 -0.92 15.13 2.92
CA GLY A 548 0.21 15.81 2.29
C GLY A 548 0.61 15.15 0.95
N LEU A 549 0.91 15.99 -0.04
CA LEU A 549 1.33 15.57 -1.38
C LEU A 549 2.87 15.48 -1.55
N GLY A 550 3.61 15.65 -0.45
CA GLY A 550 5.06 15.52 -0.42
C GLY A 550 5.57 14.11 -0.73
N ALA A 551 6.82 13.99 -1.15
CA ALA A 551 7.51 12.69 -1.23
C ALA A 551 7.76 12.11 0.18
N SER A 552 7.81 12.98 1.19
CA SER A 552 7.98 12.68 2.60
C SER A 552 6.99 13.50 3.44
N PRO A 553 6.59 13.02 4.63
CA PRO A 553 5.79 13.82 5.55
C PRO A 553 6.50 15.10 6.02
N ALA A 554 7.81 15.21 5.83
CA ALA A 554 8.56 16.44 6.11
C ALA A 554 8.25 17.60 5.16
N ASP A 555 7.78 17.31 3.93
CA ASP A 555 7.63 18.32 2.88
C ASP A 555 6.38 19.18 3.08
N VAL A 556 5.41 18.70 3.86
CA VAL A 556 4.17 19.40 4.20
C VAL A 556 4.15 19.61 5.71
N ARG A 557 4.24 20.85 6.17
CA ARG A 557 4.33 21.17 7.60
C ARG A 557 3.24 22.13 8.02
N ILE A 558 2.36 21.71 8.92
CA ILE A 558 1.44 22.58 9.67
C ILE A 558 2.13 22.93 10.98
N ALA A 559 2.39 24.22 11.23
CA ALA A 559 3.17 24.65 12.38
C ALA A 559 2.65 25.92 13.05
N TYR A 560 2.66 25.93 14.38
CA TYR A 560 2.43 27.14 15.17
C TYR A 560 3.11 27.04 16.54
N GLY A 561 3.30 28.17 17.23
CA GLY A 561 4.14 28.25 18.42
C GLY A 561 3.39 28.73 19.67
N ASN A 562 2.19 28.19 19.94
CA ASN A 562 1.47 28.50 21.18
C ASN A 562 2.00 27.66 22.34
N SER A 563 2.00 28.22 23.55
CA SER A 563 2.41 27.52 24.77
C SER A 563 1.42 27.73 25.91
N ALA A 564 1.60 27.00 27.02
CA ALA A 564 0.75 27.16 28.19
C ALA A 564 0.87 28.53 28.84
N ALA A 565 2.02 29.21 28.70
CA ALA A 565 2.19 30.58 29.17
C ALA A 565 1.19 31.57 28.53
N THR A 566 0.78 31.29 27.29
CA THR A 566 -0.11 32.20 26.52
C THR A 566 -1.54 31.68 26.38
N HIS A 567 -1.74 30.36 26.34
CA HIS A 567 -3.03 29.76 25.99
C HIS A 567 -3.49 28.65 26.97
N GLY A 568 -2.66 28.32 27.97
CA GLY A 568 -2.80 27.08 28.73
C GLY A 568 -2.52 25.83 27.87
N THR A 569 -2.20 24.69 28.51
CA THR A 569 -1.81 23.46 27.80
C THR A 569 -2.84 23.04 26.76
N PHE A 570 -4.12 22.99 27.13
CA PHE A 570 -5.18 22.47 26.27
C PHE A 570 -5.43 23.32 25.03
N ASN A 571 -5.24 24.64 25.09
CA ASN A 571 -5.46 25.51 23.93
C ASN A 571 -4.14 25.87 23.20
N SER A 572 -3.01 25.29 23.61
CA SER A 572 -1.71 25.53 22.99
C SER A 572 -1.50 24.74 21.68
N ALA A 573 -2.46 23.91 21.28
CA ALA A 573 -2.29 23.00 20.16
C ALA A 573 -2.12 23.72 18.81
N THR A 574 -1.18 23.24 17.99
CA THR A 574 -1.12 23.62 16.56
C THR A 574 -2.30 23.04 15.80
N ALA A 575 -2.71 21.81 16.11
CA ALA A 575 -3.88 21.17 15.50
C ALA A 575 -4.85 20.61 16.53
N PHE A 576 -6.15 20.82 16.31
CA PHE A 576 -7.26 20.24 17.06
C PHE A 576 -8.04 19.28 16.16
N LEU A 577 -8.05 18.00 16.50
CA LEU A 577 -8.76 16.97 15.74
C LEU A 577 -9.90 16.39 16.58
N ASP A 578 -11.10 16.94 16.39
CA ASP A 578 -12.31 16.60 17.13
C ASP A 578 -13.31 15.77 16.30
N GLY A 579 -13.24 15.84 14.97
CA GLY A 579 -14.12 15.14 14.04
C GLY A 579 -13.95 13.61 14.07
N LYS A 580 -15.05 12.88 14.27
CA LYS A 580 -15.04 11.40 14.22
C LYS A 580 -14.57 10.88 12.86
N GLY A 581 -13.72 9.86 12.88
CA GLY A 581 -13.21 9.21 11.65
C GLY A 581 -12.20 10.07 10.88
N VAL A 582 -11.60 11.07 11.54
CA VAL A 582 -10.55 11.89 10.94
C VAL A 582 -9.30 11.07 10.64
N GLU A 583 -8.68 11.35 9.49
CA GLU A 583 -7.44 10.75 9.04
C GLU A 583 -6.40 11.82 8.73
N VAL A 584 -5.15 11.55 9.08
CA VAL A 584 -4.01 12.40 8.72
C VAL A 584 -2.94 11.53 8.07
N GLU A 585 -2.50 11.93 6.89
CA GLU A 585 -1.58 11.14 6.05
C GLU A 585 -0.44 12.00 5.50
N ASN A 586 0.79 11.50 5.62
CA ASN A 586 1.96 12.02 4.89
C ASN A 586 2.22 13.53 5.10
N LEU A 587 2.13 14.01 6.34
CA LEU A 587 2.46 15.40 6.69
C LEU A 587 3.01 15.53 8.12
N THR A 588 3.56 16.70 8.41
CA THR A 588 4.09 17.09 9.72
C THR A 588 3.11 18.02 10.42
N ILE A 589 2.79 17.74 11.68
CA ILE A 589 2.16 18.69 12.61
C ILE A 589 3.20 19.01 13.69
N ALA A 590 3.57 20.29 13.81
CA ALA A 590 4.62 20.72 14.71
C ALA A 590 4.17 21.87 15.59
N ASN A 591 4.39 21.77 16.90
CA ASN A 591 4.51 22.96 17.72
C ASN A 591 5.98 23.39 17.73
N ASP A 592 6.25 24.60 17.26
CA ASP A 592 7.61 25.14 17.15
C ASP A 592 7.97 26.16 18.23
N PHE A 593 7.20 26.20 19.33
CA PHE A 593 7.61 26.86 20.56
C PHE A 593 8.91 26.26 21.11
N ASP A 594 9.86 27.12 21.46
CA ASP A 594 11.14 26.72 22.05
C ASP A 594 11.07 26.77 23.57
N GLU A 595 11.06 25.60 24.23
CA GLU A 595 10.97 25.47 25.69
C GLU A 595 12.12 26.13 26.46
N THR A 596 13.22 26.53 25.79
CA THR A 596 14.37 27.19 26.42
C THR A 596 14.21 28.70 26.55
N THR A 597 13.18 29.28 25.92
CA THR A 597 12.99 30.73 25.85
C THR A 597 12.16 31.31 26.99
N THR A 598 11.53 30.47 27.82
CA THR A 598 10.75 30.90 29.00
C THR A 598 11.16 30.10 30.24
N ALA A 599 10.84 30.64 31.43
CA ALA A 599 11.14 29.98 32.70
C ALA A 599 9.99 29.07 33.19
N ASP A 600 8.76 29.34 32.74
CA ASP A 600 7.55 28.60 33.03
C ASP A 600 6.64 28.46 31.79
N GLY A 601 5.57 27.67 31.93
CA GLY A 601 4.55 27.49 30.88
C GLY A 601 5.04 26.76 29.63
N HIS A 602 6.00 25.84 29.77
CA HIS A 602 6.69 25.17 28.65
C HIS A 602 5.81 24.23 27.82
N GLN A 603 4.64 23.82 28.32
CA GLN A 603 3.76 22.90 27.62
C GLN A 603 3.31 23.51 26.29
N ALA A 604 3.54 22.82 25.19
CA ALA A 604 3.27 23.32 23.85
C ALA A 604 2.82 22.18 22.94
N VAL A 605 1.51 22.02 22.81
CA VAL A 605 0.91 20.86 22.14
C VAL A 605 1.06 20.99 20.63
N ALA A 606 1.54 19.94 19.95
CA ALA A 606 1.49 19.88 18.49
C ALA A 606 0.11 19.43 18.03
N LEU A 607 -0.40 18.35 18.64
CA LEU A 607 -1.70 17.78 18.30
C LEU A 607 -2.54 17.53 19.55
N HIS A 608 -3.71 18.17 19.61
CA HIS A 608 -4.80 17.82 20.51
C HIS A 608 -5.79 16.91 19.78
N LEU A 609 -5.76 15.62 20.13
CA LEU A 609 -6.60 14.60 19.53
C LEU A 609 -7.77 14.24 20.46
N LYS A 610 -8.99 14.55 20.02
CA LYS A 610 -10.24 14.22 20.74
C LYS A 610 -11.15 13.28 19.97
N ALA A 611 -10.91 13.14 18.66
CA ALA A 611 -11.68 12.33 17.74
C ALA A 611 -11.73 10.84 18.12
N ASP A 612 -12.92 10.26 17.96
CA ASP A 612 -13.11 8.82 17.92
C ASP A 612 -12.75 8.28 16.53
N ARG A 613 -12.16 7.08 16.49
CA ARG A 613 -11.72 6.39 15.27
C ARG A 613 -10.71 7.19 14.41
N ALA A 614 -9.76 7.87 15.05
CA ALA A 614 -8.75 8.65 14.35
C ALA A 614 -7.62 7.75 13.80
N VAL A 615 -7.18 8.00 12.56
CA VAL A 615 -6.02 7.31 11.97
C VAL A 615 -4.95 8.31 11.57
N LEU A 616 -3.73 8.12 12.06
CA LEU A 616 -2.58 8.93 11.70
C LEU A 616 -1.54 8.00 11.08
N ARG A 617 -1.23 8.21 9.80
CA ARG A 617 -0.37 7.30 9.01
C ARG A 617 0.75 8.07 8.34
N ASN A 618 1.99 7.61 8.53
CA ASN A 618 3.15 8.29 7.97
C ASN A 618 3.16 9.78 8.33
N VAL A 619 2.96 10.09 9.62
CA VAL A 619 2.95 11.48 10.10
C VAL A 619 4.17 11.76 10.97
N ARG A 620 4.51 13.05 11.08
CA ARG A 620 5.49 13.53 12.05
C ARG A 620 4.80 14.46 13.05
N LEU A 621 4.84 14.13 14.33
CA LEU A 621 4.36 14.97 15.43
C LEU A 621 5.57 15.51 16.17
N LEU A 622 5.82 16.82 16.03
CA LEU A 622 7.04 17.46 16.52
C LEU A 622 6.72 18.49 17.59
N GLY A 623 7.44 18.46 18.70
CA GLY A 623 7.32 19.45 19.76
C GLY A 623 8.38 19.28 20.83
N ASP A 624 8.12 19.87 21.98
CA ASP A 624 8.91 19.76 23.21
C ASP A 624 8.06 19.07 24.29
N GLN A 625 7.68 19.82 25.33
CA GLN A 625 6.80 19.33 26.38
C GLN A 625 5.35 19.24 25.87
N ASP A 626 4.67 18.13 26.18
CA ASP A 626 3.25 17.90 25.87
C ASP A 626 2.92 17.80 24.36
N THR A 627 3.81 17.27 23.52
CA THR A 627 3.65 17.22 22.05
C THR A 627 2.31 16.61 21.55
N LEU A 628 1.89 15.46 22.08
CA LEU A 628 0.66 14.76 21.67
C LEU A 628 -0.30 14.57 22.86
N LEU A 629 -1.42 15.28 22.84
CA LEU A 629 -2.53 15.09 23.77
C LEU A 629 -3.57 14.13 23.18
N VAL A 630 -3.67 12.93 23.75
CA VAL A 630 -4.76 11.97 23.46
C VAL A 630 -5.86 12.15 24.50
N ASN A 631 -6.85 12.96 24.16
CA ASN A 631 -7.96 13.30 25.06
C ASN A 631 -8.78 12.06 25.45
N GLU A 632 -9.48 12.13 26.59
CA GLU A 632 -10.15 10.98 27.19
C GLU A 632 -11.17 10.30 26.26
N THR A 633 -11.83 11.05 25.38
CA THR A 633 -12.81 10.53 24.41
C THR A 633 -12.19 9.88 23.17
N ALA A 634 -10.88 10.02 22.95
CA ALA A 634 -10.25 9.59 21.71
C ALA A 634 -9.98 8.08 21.67
N ARG A 635 -10.10 7.51 20.46
CA ARG A 635 -9.51 6.23 20.07
C ARG A 635 -8.71 6.44 18.79
N ALA A 636 -7.41 6.19 18.84
CA ALA A 636 -6.48 6.57 17.80
C ALA A 636 -5.53 5.44 17.41
N TYR A 637 -5.32 5.28 16.10
CA TYR A 637 -4.30 4.42 15.54
C TYR A 637 -3.23 5.27 14.86
N VAL A 638 -2.05 5.32 15.47
CA VAL A 638 -0.87 6.05 14.96
C VAL A 638 0.10 5.01 14.42
N VAL A 639 0.39 5.04 13.12
CA VAL A 639 1.12 3.96 12.45
C VAL A 639 2.16 4.47 11.46
N ASP A 640 3.31 3.79 11.40
CA ASP A 640 4.42 4.12 10.49
C ASP A 640 4.85 5.60 10.64
N SER A 641 4.85 6.11 11.86
CA SER A 641 4.94 7.54 12.15
C SER A 641 6.15 7.89 13.00
N TYR A 642 6.36 9.17 13.25
CA TYR A 642 7.40 9.71 14.11
C TYR A 642 6.80 10.69 15.12
N VAL A 643 7.18 10.56 16.39
CA VAL A 643 6.80 11.48 17.47
C VAL A 643 8.05 11.88 18.24
N GLU A 644 8.27 13.17 18.48
CA GLU A 644 9.37 13.64 19.33
C GLU A 644 8.93 14.63 20.39
N GLY A 645 9.67 14.69 21.48
CA GLY A 645 9.47 15.69 22.54
C GLY A 645 10.42 15.52 23.72
N THR A 646 10.11 16.20 24.83
CA THR A 646 10.96 16.28 26.02
C THR A 646 10.29 15.66 27.26
N VAL A 647 9.30 16.33 27.83
CA VAL A 647 8.56 15.94 29.04
C VAL A 647 7.11 15.63 28.65
N ASP A 648 6.59 14.49 29.10
CA ASP A 648 5.18 14.10 28.98
C ASP A 648 4.64 14.18 27.54
N PHE A 649 5.52 14.00 26.55
CA PHE A 649 5.21 14.40 25.18
C PHE A 649 4.19 13.49 24.47
N ILE A 650 3.76 12.40 25.12
CA ILE A 650 2.55 11.64 24.79
C ILE A 650 1.72 11.49 26.07
N PHE A 651 0.60 12.21 26.17
CA PHE A 651 -0.16 12.28 27.42
C PHE A 651 -1.68 12.28 27.20
N GLY A 652 -2.40 12.06 28.30
CA GLY A 652 -3.87 12.11 28.34
C GLY A 652 -4.53 10.78 28.68
N GLY A 653 -5.85 10.74 28.56
CA GLY A 653 -6.68 9.65 29.05
C GLY A 653 -7.17 8.68 27.99
N GLY A 654 -7.05 9.03 26.71
CA GLY A 654 -7.63 8.29 25.59
C GLY A 654 -7.01 6.93 25.30
N VAL A 655 -7.51 6.25 24.26
CA VAL A 655 -6.87 5.04 23.74
C VAL A 655 -6.01 5.40 22.54
N ALA A 656 -4.72 5.09 22.59
CA ALA A 656 -3.84 5.26 21.44
C ALA A 656 -2.95 4.04 21.24
N VAL A 657 -2.95 3.51 20.02
CA VAL A 657 -2.00 2.49 19.59
C VAL A 657 -0.98 3.15 18.68
N LEU A 658 0.27 3.21 19.15
CA LEU A 658 1.43 3.65 18.38
C LEU A 658 2.16 2.41 17.84
N HIS A 659 1.92 2.12 16.57
CA HIS A 659 2.39 0.91 15.89
C HIS A 659 3.49 1.23 14.88
N ARG A 660 4.64 0.54 14.93
CA ARG A 660 5.79 0.81 14.04
C ARG A 660 6.15 2.30 14.00
N THR A 661 6.05 2.94 15.15
CA THR A 661 6.29 4.37 15.31
C THR A 661 7.63 4.58 15.97
N THR A 662 8.40 5.55 15.47
CA THR A 662 9.62 6.00 16.15
C THR A 662 9.25 7.10 17.14
N VAL A 663 9.62 6.91 18.41
CA VAL A 663 9.36 7.84 19.50
C VAL A 663 10.71 8.34 20.00
N ASN A 664 10.99 9.63 19.84
CA ASN A 664 12.30 10.21 20.10
C ASN A 664 12.27 11.21 21.26
N SER A 665 12.96 10.88 22.34
CA SER A 665 13.18 11.80 23.47
C SER A 665 14.37 12.71 23.15
N LYS A 666 14.10 13.96 22.77
CA LYS A 666 15.14 14.83 22.19
C LYS A 666 15.96 15.60 23.22
N ARG A 667 15.49 15.71 24.47
CA ARG A 667 16.18 16.42 25.56
C ARG A 667 17.44 15.69 26.02
N SER A 668 18.57 16.38 26.07
CA SER A 668 19.86 15.82 26.53
C SER A 668 19.88 15.39 28.01
N THR A 669 18.96 15.88 28.82
CA THR A 669 18.78 15.46 30.23
C THR A 669 17.75 14.34 30.40
N GLY A 670 17.11 13.91 29.32
CA GLY A 670 15.98 13.00 29.32
C GLY A 670 14.70 13.60 29.93
N GLY A 671 13.66 12.76 30.00
CA GLY A 671 12.35 13.09 30.55
C GLY A 671 11.38 11.91 30.49
N PRO A 672 10.20 12.02 31.12
CA PRO A 672 9.13 11.04 30.95
C PRO A 672 8.56 11.10 29.53
N ILE A 673 8.54 9.95 28.85
CA ILE A 673 7.96 9.83 27.50
C ILE A 673 6.43 9.94 27.55
N THR A 674 5.81 9.28 28.54
CA THR A 674 4.35 9.25 28.68
C THR A 674 3.84 9.80 30.00
N ALA A 675 2.69 10.47 29.95
CA ALA A 675 1.91 10.87 31.12
C ALA A 675 0.45 10.39 30.96
N ALA A 676 0.18 9.15 31.34
CA ALA A 676 -1.13 8.55 31.14
C ALA A 676 -2.11 8.94 32.26
N SER A 677 -3.34 9.28 31.86
CA SER A 677 -4.45 9.59 32.76
C SER A 677 -5.70 8.74 32.49
N THR A 678 -5.49 7.53 31.97
CA THR A 678 -6.56 6.57 31.66
C THR A 678 -7.43 6.35 32.90
N PRO A 679 -8.76 6.48 32.81
CA PRO A 679 -9.66 6.26 33.95
C PRO A 679 -9.71 4.78 34.32
N ALA A 680 -9.94 4.48 35.61
CA ALA A 680 -10.08 3.12 36.15
C ALA A 680 -11.14 2.28 35.42
N THR A 681 -12.22 2.94 34.97
CA THR A 681 -13.35 2.33 34.26
C THR A 681 -13.00 1.85 32.85
N ARG A 682 -11.83 2.21 32.32
CA ARG A 682 -11.40 1.84 30.98
C ARG A 682 -10.21 0.90 31.01
N GLN A 683 -10.31 -0.19 30.29
CA GLN A 683 -9.28 -1.23 30.23
C GLN A 683 -7.99 -0.77 29.54
N TYR A 684 -8.12 -0.01 28.44
CA TYR A 684 -7.00 0.34 27.56
C TYR A 684 -6.69 1.85 27.59
N GLY A 685 -5.40 2.17 27.61
CA GLY A 685 -4.82 3.50 27.45
C GLY A 685 -3.86 3.50 26.27
N PHE A 686 -2.55 3.59 26.55
CA PHE A 686 -1.52 3.65 25.50
C PHE A 686 -0.85 2.32 25.24
N LEU A 687 -0.77 1.93 23.97
CA LEU A 687 -0.02 0.78 23.49
C LEU A 687 1.05 1.22 22.51
N PHE A 688 2.31 0.97 22.85
CA PHE A 688 3.43 1.04 21.93
C PHE A 688 3.70 -0.38 21.43
N TYR A 689 3.40 -0.64 20.16
CA TYR A 689 3.46 -1.97 19.59
C TYR A 689 4.44 -2.01 18.41
N GLN A 690 5.46 -2.86 18.49
CA GLN A 690 6.49 -2.94 17.45
C GLN A 690 7.09 -1.58 17.08
N SER A 691 7.19 -0.70 18.08
CA SER A 691 7.67 0.67 17.94
C SER A 691 9.12 0.76 18.40
N THR A 692 9.79 1.86 18.04
CA THR A 692 11.19 2.09 18.42
C THR A 692 11.27 3.33 19.30
N ILE A 693 11.78 3.16 20.52
CA ILE A 693 12.03 4.24 21.45
C ILE A 693 13.49 4.64 21.36
N THR A 694 13.74 5.91 21.05
CA THR A 694 15.08 6.49 20.83
C THR A 694 15.21 7.79 21.60
N GLY A 695 16.43 8.32 21.71
CA GLY A 695 16.66 9.60 22.35
C GLY A 695 18.12 10.04 22.31
N SER A 696 18.36 11.32 22.59
CA SER A 696 19.67 11.96 22.51
C SER A 696 20.58 11.65 23.72
N ALA A 697 19.98 11.35 24.87
CA ALA A 697 20.66 11.06 26.11
C ALA A 697 20.72 9.55 26.38
N THR A 698 21.80 9.04 26.96
CA THR A 698 21.90 7.63 27.39
C THR A 698 21.37 7.48 28.82
N ASN A 699 20.53 6.47 29.05
CA ASN A 699 20.00 6.07 30.35
C ASN A 699 19.41 7.24 31.17
N ALA A 700 18.64 8.11 30.50
CA ALA A 700 18.18 9.39 31.05
C ALA A 700 16.66 9.54 31.07
N SER A 701 15.93 8.93 30.13
CA SER A 701 14.48 9.06 29.99
C SER A 701 13.72 7.92 30.65
N THR A 702 12.53 8.20 31.17
CA THR A 702 11.60 7.19 31.70
C THR A 702 10.51 6.88 30.68
N LEU A 703 10.05 5.63 30.63
CA LEU A 703 8.94 5.19 29.79
C LEU A 703 7.63 5.96 30.11
N GLY A 704 7.42 6.33 31.37
CA GLY A 704 6.27 7.14 31.74
C GLY A 704 6.09 7.43 33.22
N ARG A 705 5.03 8.20 33.50
CA ARG A 705 4.53 8.52 34.84
C ARG A 705 3.01 8.65 34.87
N PRO A 706 2.34 8.41 36.01
CA PRO A 706 0.88 8.41 36.08
C PRO A 706 0.32 9.80 36.38
N TRP A 707 -0.20 10.49 35.36
CA TRP A 707 -0.88 11.77 35.57
C TRP A 707 -2.17 11.62 36.39
N ARG A 708 -2.83 10.47 36.29
CA ARG A 708 -3.90 10.01 37.22
C ARG A 708 -3.58 8.60 37.74
N PRO A 709 -4.14 8.19 38.90
CA PRO A 709 -3.78 6.93 39.57
C PRO A 709 -3.79 5.68 38.67
N ASP A 710 -4.80 5.53 37.81
CA ASP A 710 -5.04 4.33 37.00
C ASP A 710 -4.50 4.42 35.55
N GLY A 711 -3.60 5.37 35.29
CA GLY A 711 -2.96 5.53 33.98
C GLY A 711 -2.44 4.19 33.44
N GLN A 712 -2.72 3.90 32.17
CA GLN A 712 -2.38 2.62 31.55
C GLN A 712 -1.44 2.82 30.36
N VAL A 713 -0.30 2.14 30.41
CA VAL A 713 0.71 2.16 29.34
C VAL A 713 1.31 0.77 29.19
N LEU A 714 1.36 0.28 27.95
CA LEU A 714 2.02 -0.97 27.58
C LEU A 714 3.03 -0.72 26.47
N PHE A 715 4.30 -1.05 26.73
CA PHE A 715 5.31 -1.20 25.68
C PHE A 715 5.44 -2.68 25.33
N ARG A 716 5.09 -3.04 24.10
CA ARG A 716 4.98 -4.42 23.65
C ARG A 716 5.77 -4.65 22.37
N GLU A 717 6.58 -5.70 22.35
CA GLU A 717 7.37 -6.16 21.19
C GLU A 717 8.15 -5.01 20.53
N SER A 718 8.52 -4.02 21.34
CA SER A 718 9.11 -2.76 20.90
C SER A 718 10.60 -2.74 21.21
N THR A 719 11.36 -1.99 20.42
CA THR A 719 12.79 -1.79 20.68
C THR A 719 12.95 -0.57 21.58
N LEU A 720 13.43 -0.79 22.80
CA LEU A 720 13.79 0.26 23.75
C LEU A 720 15.28 0.58 23.61
N GLY A 721 15.57 1.73 23.02
CA GLY A 721 16.94 2.24 22.83
C GLY A 721 17.60 2.63 24.15
N GLY A 722 18.90 2.92 24.07
CA GLY A 722 19.76 3.13 25.25
C GLY A 722 19.42 4.37 26.06
N THR A 723 18.48 5.19 25.59
CA THR A 723 17.99 6.36 26.31
C THR A 723 17.14 6.03 27.53
N VAL A 724 16.48 4.87 27.54
CA VAL A 724 15.56 4.48 28.61
C VAL A 724 16.35 4.09 29.86
N ARG A 725 15.96 4.67 31.01
CA ARG A 725 16.51 4.32 32.33
C ARG A 725 16.23 2.85 32.65
N THR A 726 17.27 2.05 32.82
CA THR A 726 17.10 0.60 33.05
C THR A 726 16.79 0.26 34.51
N SER A 727 17.33 1.00 35.47
CA SER A 727 17.12 0.78 36.92
C SER A 727 15.76 1.29 37.41
N GLN A 728 15.25 2.36 36.80
CA GLN A 728 13.99 3.01 37.16
C GLN A 728 13.31 3.59 35.90
N PRO A 729 12.69 2.74 35.06
CA PRO A 729 12.06 3.19 33.81
C PRO A 729 10.72 3.91 34.01
N TRP A 730 10.16 3.87 35.22
CA TRP A 730 8.89 4.53 35.55
C TRP A 730 9.10 5.49 36.73
N THR A 731 8.38 6.61 36.76
CA THR A 731 8.52 7.61 37.83
C THR A 731 7.15 8.09 38.32
N ASP A 732 7.12 8.65 39.53
CA ASP A 732 5.92 9.20 40.15
C ASP A 732 5.55 10.57 39.57
N MET A 733 4.28 10.97 39.75
CA MET A 733 3.79 12.29 39.38
C MET A 733 2.72 12.77 40.35
N SER A 734 2.92 13.94 40.96
CA SER A 734 1.92 14.66 41.78
C SER A 734 1.18 13.79 42.81
N GLY A 735 1.91 12.92 43.52
CA GLY A 735 1.35 12.01 44.55
C GLY A 735 0.81 10.67 44.02
N ASN A 736 0.70 10.50 42.70
CA ASN A 736 0.42 9.21 42.08
C ASN A 736 1.72 8.41 41.93
N THR A 737 1.73 7.19 42.46
CA THR A 737 2.90 6.29 42.42
C THR A 737 2.84 5.38 41.21
N TRP A 738 3.93 5.20 40.47
CA TRP A 738 3.97 4.34 39.29
C TRP A 738 3.60 2.88 39.59
N GLN A 739 3.89 2.40 40.80
CA GLN A 739 3.57 1.03 41.24
C GLN A 739 2.06 0.76 41.33
N LYS A 740 1.24 1.81 41.50
CA LYS A 740 -0.22 1.71 41.55
C LYS A 740 -0.86 1.89 40.17
N ALA A 741 -0.10 2.37 39.20
CA ALA A 741 -0.55 2.54 37.82
C ALA A 741 -0.49 1.22 37.04
N ARG A 742 -1.14 1.18 35.87
CA ARG A 742 -1.22 -0.01 35.01
C ARG A 742 -0.13 0.04 33.94
N PHE A 743 1.12 0.08 34.39
CA PHE A 743 2.29 0.13 33.53
C PHE A 743 2.89 -1.24 33.36
N ALA A 744 3.13 -1.66 32.12
CA ALA A 744 3.71 -2.96 31.83
C ALA A 744 4.55 -2.96 30.56
N GLU A 745 5.40 -3.98 30.47
CA GLU A 745 6.21 -4.28 29.30
C GLU A 745 5.98 -5.73 28.84
N TYR A 746 6.16 -6.00 27.55
CA TYR A 746 6.06 -7.38 27.02
C TYR A 746 7.01 -7.61 25.87
N LYS A 747 8.01 -8.49 26.05
CA LYS A 747 8.95 -8.92 25.00
C LYS A 747 9.62 -7.75 24.25
N ASN A 748 9.92 -6.68 24.97
CA ASN A 748 10.72 -5.59 24.43
C ASN A 748 12.18 -6.02 24.26
N THR A 749 12.88 -5.42 23.29
CA THR A 749 14.28 -5.68 22.99
C THR A 749 15.10 -4.39 23.03
N GLY A 750 16.42 -4.47 22.91
CA GLY A 750 17.30 -3.32 22.89
C GLY A 750 17.89 -2.95 24.27
N PRO A 751 18.88 -2.05 24.30
CA PRO A 751 19.66 -1.75 25.50
C PRO A 751 18.87 -1.06 26.63
N GLY A 752 17.72 -0.46 26.33
CA GLY A 752 16.79 0.07 27.33
C GLY A 752 15.78 -0.97 27.84
N ALA A 753 15.71 -2.17 27.24
CA ALA A 753 14.81 -3.25 27.65
C ALA A 753 15.43 -4.10 28.77
N GLY A 754 14.57 -4.82 29.50
CA GLY A 754 15.00 -5.62 30.65
C GLY A 754 13.82 -6.05 31.52
N THR A 755 14.14 -6.75 32.59
CA THR A 755 13.20 -7.26 33.59
C THR A 755 13.65 -6.84 34.99
N GLY A 756 12.76 -6.93 35.98
CA GLY A 756 13.08 -6.59 37.36
C GLY A 756 11.87 -6.10 38.14
N THR A 757 12.05 -5.86 39.43
CA THR A 757 10.98 -5.38 40.34
C THR A 757 10.41 -4.03 39.93
N ASN A 758 11.23 -3.20 39.29
CA ASN A 758 10.83 -1.88 38.77
C ASN A 758 10.29 -1.93 37.33
N ARG A 759 10.06 -3.13 36.77
CA ARG A 759 9.66 -3.33 35.36
C ARG A 759 8.54 -4.37 35.26
N PRO A 760 7.29 -4.02 35.63
CA PRO A 760 6.19 -4.96 35.56
C PRO A 760 6.07 -5.57 34.16
N GLN A 761 5.96 -6.88 34.08
CA GLN A 761 5.82 -7.61 32.82
C GLN A 761 4.37 -8.05 32.63
N LEU A 762 3.84 -7.86 31.43
CA LEU A 762 2.58 -8.48 31.04
C LEU A 762 2.76 -10.00 30.99
N ALA A 763 1.85 -10.75 31.60
CA ALA A 763 1.89 -12.21 31.52
C ALA A 763 1.65 -12.69 30.08
N ALA A 764 2.35 -13.75 29.66
CA ALA A 764 2.23 -14.28 28.30
C ALA A 764 0.80 -14.73 27.95
N ALA A 765 0.06 -15.27 28.93
CA ALA A 765 -1.35 -15.65 28.77
C ALA A 765 -2.26 -14.44 28.49
N ASP A 766 -1.86 -13.24 28.93
CA ASP A 766 -2.64 -12.02 28.76
C ASP A 766 -2.36 -11.34 27.42
N ALA A 767 -1.22 -11.62 26.78
CA ALA A 767 -0.79 -10.94 25.55
C ALA A 767 -1.82 -11.01 24.40
N ALA A 768 -2.63 -12.07 24.34
CA ALA A 768 -3.72 -12.20 23.36
C ALA A 768 -4.82 -11.15 23.53
N ARG A 769 -4.99 -10.61 24.74
CA ARG A 769 -5.98 -9.57 25.08
C ARG A 769 -5.44 -8.15 24.89
N TYR A 770 -4.14 -7.98 24.65
CA TYR A 770 -3.49 -6.67 24.54
C TYR A 770 -2.88 -6.45 23.16
N THR A 771 -3.67 -6.66 22.10
CA THR A 771 -3.29 -6.41 20.70
C THR A 771 -3.77 -5.04 20.21
N PRO A 772 -3.19 -4.47 19.14
CA PRO A 772 -3.74 -3.29 18.47
C PRO A 772 -5.25 -3.37 18.22
N GLN A 773 -5.72 -4.50 17.69
CA GLN A 773 -7.13 -4.75 17.40
C GLN A 773 -7.98 -4.70 18.68
N ALA A 774 -7.53 -5.32 19.77
CA ALA A 774 -8.26 -5.32 21.03
C ALA A 774 -8.40 -3.92 21.64
N TYR A 775 -7.34 -3.11 21.56
CA TYR A 775 -7.35 -1.71 22.03
C TYR A 775 -8.36 -0.87 21.23
N LEU A 776 -8.39 -1.05 19.91
CA LEU A 776 -9.12 -0.16 19.00
C LEU A 776 -10.58 -0.59 18.79
N ALA A 777 -10.89 -1.88 18.95
CA ALA A 777 -12.22 -2.44 18.71
C ALA A 777 -13.33 -1.67 19.40
N GLY A 778 -13.12 -1.23 20.66
CA GLY A 778 -14.17 -0.63 21.49
C GLY A 778 -15.47 -1.45 21.47
N SER A 779 -16.61 -0.78 21.62
CA SER A 779 -17.92 -1.44 21.55
C SER A 779 -18.43 -1.67 20.11
N ASP A 780 -17.77 -1.08 19.12
CA ASP A 780 -18.22 -1.03 17.72
C ASP A 780 -17.39 -1.88 16.76
N GLY A 781 -16.43 -2.65 17.28
CA GLY A 781 -15.56 -3.53 16.51
C GLY A 781 -14.61 -2.81 15.56
N TRP A 782 -14.30 -1.53 15.80
CA TRP A 782 -13.44 -0.75 14.91
C TRP A 782 -12.05 -1.39 14.75
N ASN A 783 -11.72 -1.84 13.53
CA ASN A 783 -10.44 -2.44 13.20
C ASN A 783 -9.73 -1.66 12.07
N PRO A 784 -8.92 -0.64 12.38
CA PRO A 784 -8.10 0.06 11.39
C PRO A 784 -6.76 -0.65 11.12
N VAL A 785 -6.50 -1.80 11.76
CA VAL A 785 -5.23 -2.53 11.66
C VAL A 785 -5.18 -3.42 10.41
N GLY A 786 -6.34 -3.74 9.83
CA GLY A 786 -6.49 -4.73 8.75
C GLY A 786 -7.03 -6.05 9.26
#